data_AF-A0A7V8DLK6-F1
#
_entry.id   AF-A0A7V8DLK6-F1
#
_cell.length_a   1.000
_cell.length_b   1.000
_cell.length_c   1.000
_cell.angle_alpha   90.00
_cell.angle_beta   90.00
_cell.angle_gamma   90.00
#
_symmetry.space_group_name_H-M   'P 1'
#
loop_
_entity.id
_entity.type
_entity.pdbx_description
1 polymer ?
#
loop_
_entity_poly.entity_id
_entity_poly.type
_entity_poly.pdbx_seq_one_letter_code
_entity_poly.pdbx_strand_id
1 'polypeptide(L)'
;MLQRRPDAMTICYGRITHMGNYVIDAEMLARAFDSLSEMTGLSFSLYDDRQSLLIPPSREDVVLEAVRSHSKGSQLLSSFLSRMLAKVLATNETLVEQGPSDQYHVFIPIRSKGINAVVVADAFYIADKDYIDFFVKKGVHFGISYESVAEHLMRVRVLPLPRVQEIVNNVRPLLDGMLATGHEKNELKRQSHWMRVISGLVAGVRYDMPLKDLYKRIIEAATFVFAIESAAVFIKKEDSFPVESTSGRKHAFVDELQLKTDNQLVARVLSSKEPLSVMDAHELLHAGFDDEILSMYLFPICTDKSFFGIIGVFNTLLEKYAFDSIADLCRLLANVFESRSATYGYYARYEMVKNIFEKTAHMVQHCSTPEELYEHIVDEAARVIRVEKCSLMLPTDDGLSLSVAAVRGTMKELMTDVFVRAGEGIAGKAYQSGKHILINTDDELKHFAGGGKPSFKTPSCLSLPIACGDDIIGVLNMADKVGGKTFTNDDVTVLGYFLSQMYILLKLAAQHEQVRKMKDAAFVDPVTELFNRRYFEVRIEEEFKRSKRHTLSFSLALMRLDGVRQMTGGRAAHARTLDVLRQAAMSLKNAVRINDVLVRFGEDEFALIMPQAGMGQALAVMERVRTDIRQISPPSVDSIKYVTMSIGVATYPVCNESATALVRAADKAMYQAVSEGCDRVVLWQSPDAGIDSSPLRQDSSAGKRSGFVIPAD
;
A
#
# COMPACT_ATOMS: atom_id res chain seq x y z
N MET A 1 -12.70 -20.45 67.86
CA MET A 1 -11.36 -21.07 67.78
C MET A 1 -11.32 -21.94 66.53
N LEU A 2 -10.18 -21.92 65.83
CA LEU A 2 -9.86 -22.45 64.49
C LEU A 2 -10.14 -21.53 63.27
N GLN A 3 -9.04 -21.38 62.52
CA GLN A 3 -8.83 -20.89 61.15
C GLN A 3 -8.94 -19.38 60.86
N ARG A 4 -7.78 -18.73 60.82
CA ARG A 4 -7.52 -17.58 59.93
C ARG A 4 -6.26 -17.86 59.11
N ARG A 5 -6.38 -17.67 57.80
CA ARG A 5 -5.31 -17.58 56.80
C ARG A 5 -4.25 -16.54 57.22
N PRO A 6 -3.09 -16.57 56.55
CA PRO A 6 -2.74 -15.37 55.80
C PRO A 6 -2.35 -15.69 54.36
N ASP A 7 -3.16 -15.18 53.43
CA ASP A 7 -2.71 -14.67 52.14
C ASP A 7 -1.89 -13.38 52.37
N ALA A 8 -1.08 -13.01 51.38
CA ALA A 8 -0.15 -11.87 51.28
C ALA A 8 1.30 -12.16 51.68
N MET A 9 2.08 -12.71 50.73
CA MET A 9 3.53 -12.53 50.73
C MET A 9 3.85 -11.20 50.03
N THR A 10 4.14 -10.20 50.86
CA THR A 10 4.73 -8.91 50.51
C THR A 10 6.07 -9.11 49.79
N ILE A 11 6.21 -8.44 48.64
CA ILE A 11 7.47 -8.30 47.89
C ILE A 11 8.43 -7.49 48.75
N CYS A 12 9.51 -8.13 49.22
CA CYS A 12 10.66 -7.48 49.86
C CYS A 12 11.94 -7.97 49.16
N TYR A 13 12.79 -7.01 48.78
CA TYR A 13 14.07 -7.14 48.07
C TYR A 13 15.00 -8.24 48.63
N GLY A 14 15.67 -9.00 47.74
CA GLY A 14 16.87 -9.79 48.04
C GLY A 14 16.69 -11.25 48.53
N ARG A 15 15.79 -12.06 47.94
CA ARG A 15 15.68 -13.49 48.33
C ARG A 15 16.59 -14.41 47.53
N ILE A 16 17.52 -15.04 48.25
CA ILE A 16 18.06 -16.36 47.92
C ILE A 16 16.88 -17.35 47.86
N THR A 17 16.69 -18.01 46.72
CA THR A 17 15.67 -19.04 46.55
C THR A 17 16.32 -20.41 46.67
N HIS A 18 15.71 -21.30 47.47
CA HIS A 18 16.18 -22.66 47.66
C HIS A 18 15.51 -23.62 46.67
N MET A 19 16.29 -24.14 45.71
CA MET A 19 15.89 -25.29 44.88
C MET A 19 16.59 -26.54 45.42
N GLY A 20 15.92 -27.28 46.30
CA GLY A 20 16.55 -28.39 47.02
C GLY A 20 17.69 -27.89 47.93
N ASN A 21 18.92 -28.35 47.70
CA ASN A 21 20.11 -27.93 48.45
C ASN A 21 20.82 -26.68 47.87
N TYR A 22 20.34 -26.12 46.75
CA TYR A 22 21.01 -25.04 46.02
C TYR A 22 20.45 -23.66 46.34
N VAL A 23 21.31 -22.63 46.26
CA VAL A 23 21.02 -21.22 46.51
C VAL A 23 21.11 -20.46 45.19
N ILE A 24 19.99 -19.87 44.75
CA ILE A 24 19.90 -19.08 43.52
C ILE A 24 19.57 -17.63 43.86
N ASP A 25 20.29 -16.68 43.26
CA ASP A 25 19.95 -15.26 43.29
C ASP A 25 18.82 -14.98 42.27
N ALA A 26 17.58 -14.98 42.76
CA ALA A 26 16.40 -14.84 41.91
C ALA A 26 16.31 -13.46 41.24
N GLU A 27 16.83 -12.41 41.85
CA GLU A 27 16.79 -11.06 41.28
C GLU A 27 17.76 -10.94 40.11
N MET A 28 18.97 -11.49 40.27
CA MET A 28 19.97 -11.49 39.21
C MET A 28 19.55 -12.37 38.04
N LEU A 29 18.91 -13.50 38.33
CA LEU A 29 18.40 -14.41 37.30
C LEU A 29 17.19 -13.82 36.55
N ALA A 30 16.32 -13.08 37.25
CA ALA A 30 15.23 -12.34 36.61
C ALA A 30 15.75 -11.30 35.60
N ARG A 31 16.77 -10.51 35.96
CA ARG A 31 17.37 -9.52 35.03
C ARG A 31 17.99 -10.17 33.78
N ALA A 32 18.57 -11.35 33.94
CA ALA A 32 19.10 -12.11 32.81
C ALA A 32 17.98 -12.69 31.93
N PHE A 33 16.85 -13.09 32.50
CA PHE A 33 15.65 -13.50 31.76
C PHE A 33 15.02 -12.31 31.02
N ASP A 34 14.98 -11.12 31.63
CA ASP A 34 14.56 -9.88 30.97
C ASP A 34 15.45 -9.60 29.74
N SER A 35 16.77 -9.70 29.92
CA SER A 35 17.76 -9.52 28.86
C SER A 35 17.55 -10.52 27.71
N LEU A 36 17.43 -11.81 28.02
CA LEU A 36 17.13 -12.84 27.01
C LEU A 36 15.80 -12.55 26.31
N SER A 37 14.82 -12.00 27.02
CA SER A 37 13.53 -11.65 26.46
C SER A 37 13.62 -10.48 25.48
N GLU A 38 14.42 -9.45 25.80
CA GLU A 38 14.67 -8.31 24.91
C GLU A 38 15.40 -8.73 23.62
N MET A 39 16.33 -9.68 23.72
CA MET A 39 17.11 -10.16 22.56
C MET A 39 16.31 -11.08 21.64
N THR A 40 15.61 -12.05 22.22
CA THR A 40 14.93 -13.11 21.45
C THR A 40 13.51 -12.72 21.06
N GLY A 41 12.91 -11.75 21.76
CA GLY A 41 11.50 -11.39 21.64
C GLY A 41 10.54 -12.32 22.39
N LEU A 42 11.03 -13.42 22.99
CA LEU A 42 10.23 -14.35 23.79
C LEU A 42 10.34 -14.01 25.27
N SER A 43 9.24 -13.96 26.00
CA SER A 43 9.30 -13.77 27.45
C SER A 43 9.61 -15.11 28.13
N PHE A 44 10.56 -15.14 29.06
CA PHE A 44 10.92 -16.38 29.75
C PHE A 44 10.43 -16.38 31.20
N SER A 45 9.98 -17.53 31.68
CA SER A 45 9.63 -17.77 33.08
C SER A 45 10.29 -19.05 33.59
N LEU A 46 10.51 -19.17 34.90
CA LEU A 46 11.18 -20.31 35.53
C LEU A 46 10.25 -21.00 36.53
N TYR A 47 10.13 -22.31 36.40
CA TYR A 47 9.40 -23.19 37.30
C TYR A 47 10.33 -24.21 37.96
N ASP A 48 10.09 -24.51 39.24
CA ASP A 48 10.77 -25.59 39.94
C ASP A 48 10.20 -27.00 39.63
N ASP A 49 10.81 -28.03 40.21
CA ASP A 49 10.38 -29.43 40.11
C ASP A 49 9.02 -29.71 40.77
N ARG A 50 8.52 -28.78 41.61
CA ARG A 50 7.19 -28.79 42.21
C ARG A 50 6.17 -28.00 41.40
N GLN A 51 6.53 -27.54 40.19
CA GLN A 51 5.71 -26.71 39.31
C GLN A 51 5.37 -25.33 39.88
N SER A 52 6.11 -24.86 40.87
CA SER A 52 5.97 -23.51 41.43
C SER A 52 6.68 -22.50 40.55
N LEU A 53 6.01 -21.41 40.22
CA LEU A 53 6.61 -20.29 39.49
C LEU A 53 7.62 -19.58 40.41
N LEU A 54 8.88 -19.56 39.99
CA LEU A 54 9.96 -18.89 40.71
C LEU A 54 10.29 -17.53 40.12
N ILE A 55 10.31 -17.42 38.79
CA ILE A 55 10.58 -16.18 38.06
C ILE A 55 9.44 -15.96 37.07
N PRO A 56 8.63 -14.91 37.25
CA PRO A 56 7.57 -14.57 36.30
C PRO A 56 8.17 -14.04 34.99
N PRO A 57 7.41 -14.09 33.89
CA PRO A 57 7.84 -13.44 32.66
C PRO A 57 7.92 -11.92 32.83
N SER A 58 8.92 -11.32 32.19
CA SER A 58 9.18 -9.87 32.18
C SER A 58 8.03 -9.05 31.61
N ARG A 59 7.36 -9.61 30.59
CA ARG A 59 6.20 -9.04 29.91
C ARG A 59 5.27 -10.16 29.47
N GLU A 60 4.01 -10.09 29.87
CA GLU A 60 3.00 -11.05 29.43
C GLU A 60 2.44 -10.67 28.05
N ASP A 61 2.06 -11.67 27.26
CA ASP A 61 1.42 -11.48 25.96
C ASP A 61 -0.02 -10.97 26.13
N VAL A 62 -0.45 -10.06 25.26
CA VAL A 62 -1.78 -9.41 25.37
C VAL A 62 -2.94 -10.40 25.28
N VAL A 63 -2.79 -11.49 24.52
CA VAL A 63 -3.82 -12.53 24.42
C VAL A 63 -3.81 -13.40 25.67
N LEU A 64 -2.63 -13.76 26.18
CA LEU A 64 -2.53 -14.49 27.45
C LEU A 64 -3.09 -13.70 28.62
N GLU A 65 -2.85 -12.39 28.69
CA GLU A 65 -3.39 -11.51 29.71
C GLU A 65 -4.93 -11.52 29.70
N ALA A 66 -5.53 -11.43 28.51
CA ALA A 66 -6.98 -11.54 28.34
C ALA A 66 -7.51 -12.92 28.75
N VAL A 67 -6.86 -14.01 28.33
CA VAL A 67 -7.24 -15.38 28.67
C VAL A 67 -7.10 -15.65 30.16
N ARG A 68 -6.04 -15.17 30.81
CA ARG A 68 -5.79 -15.32 32.25
C ARG A 68 -6.78 -14.51 33.08
N SER A 69 -7.18 -13.33 32.60
CA SER A 69 -8.17 -12.47 33.24
C SER A 69 -9.59 -13.03 33.14
N HIS A 70 -9.85 -13.91 32.16
CA HIS A 70 -11.13 -14.59 32.01
C HIS A 70 -11.24 -15.83 32.92
N SER A 71 -12.33 -15.99 33.67
CA SER A 71 -12.49 -17.06 34.67
C SER A 71 -12.28 -18.48 34.10
N LYS A 72 -12.87 -18.77 32.94
CA LYS A 72 -12.69 -20.05 32.24
C LYS A 72 -11.31 -20.18 31.59
N GLY A 73 -10.75 -19.08 31.10
CA GLY A 73 -9.44 -19.08 30.44
C GLY A 73 -8.31 -19.34 31.42
N SER A 74 -8.36 -18.72 32.60
CA SER A 74 -7.44 -18.94 33.71
C SER A 74 -7.34 -20.42 34.13
N GLN A 75 -8.49 -21.09 34.26
CA GLN A 75 -8.55 -22.53 34.59
C GLN A 75 -7.94 -23.40 33.50
N LEU A 76 -8.25 -23.11 32.23
CA LEU A 76 -7.71 -23.84 31.08
C LEU A 76 -6.19 -23.67 30.97
N LEU A 77 -5.70 -22.44 31.16
CA LEU A 77 -4.27 -22.12 31.09
C LEU A 77 -3.48 -22.78 32.22
N SER A 78 -4.00 -22.72 33.46
CA SER A 78 -3.37 -23.39 34.62
C SER A 78 -3.32 -24.92 34.43
N SER A 79 -4.41 -25.52 33.96
CA SER A 79 -4.48 -26.96 33.68
C SER A 79 -3.57 -27.38 32.53
N PHE A 80 -3.37 -26.50 31.54
CA PHE A 80 -2.41 -26.71 30.45
C PHE A 80 -0.97 -26.69 30.97
N LEU A 81 -0.58 -25.63 31.68
CA LEU A 81 0.78 -25.47 32.21
C LEU A 81 1.17 -26.63 33.15
N SER A 82 0.31 -27.00 34.10
CA SER A 82 0.61 -28.10 35.03
C SER A 82 0.83 -29.44 34.33
N ARG A 83 0.01 -29.76 33.31
CA ARG A 83 0.19 -30.99 32.51
C ARG A 83 1.49 -30.98 31.72
N MET A 84 1.83 -29.85 31.11
CA MET A 84 3.06 -29.75 30.30
C MET A 84 4.32 -29.77 31.16
N LEU A 85 4.34 -29.04 32.28
CA LEU A 85 5.43 -29.08 33.25
C LEU A 85 5.69 -30.50 33.77
N ALA A 86 4.63 -31.24 34.14
CA ALA A 86 4.74 -32.63 34.55
C ALA A 86 5.36 -33.53 33.45
N LYS A 87 4.90 -33.37 32.21
CA LYS A 87 5.38 -34.13 31.05
C LYS A 87 6.87 -33.86 30.78
N VAL A 88 7.28 -32.59 30.82
CA VAL A 88 8.66 -32.17 30.56
C VAL A 88 9.60 -32.64 31.67
N LEU A 89 9.18 -32.49 32.94
CA LEU A 89 9.95 -32.99 34.09
C LEU A 89 10.13 -34.51 34.06
N ALA A 90 9.17 -35.27 33.52
CA ALA A 90 9.26 -36.72 33.38
C ALA A 90 10.15 -37.15 32.20
N THR A 91 9.96 -36.54 31.02
CA THR A 91 10.62 -36.96 29.77
C THR A 91 12.02 -36.39 29.59
N ASN A 92 12.31 -35.22 30.19
CA ASN A 92 13.52 -34.43 29.94
C ASN A 92 13.68 -33.97 28.48
N GLU A 93 12.58 -33.90 27.74
CA GLU A 93 12.56 -33.42 26.35
C GLU A 93 12.03 -31.99 26.30
N THR A 94 12.60 -31.18 25.40
CA THR A 94 12.04 -29.87 25.07
C THR A 94 10.73 -30.09 24.33
N LEU A 95 9.64 -29.46 24.79
CA LEU A 95 8.34 -29.54 24.14
C LEU A 95 7.93 -28.18 23.56
N VAL A 96 7.28 -28.22 22.40
CA VAL A 96 6.60 -27.07 21.79
C VAL A 96 5.14 -27.45 21.61
N GLU A 97 4.26 -26.84 22.39
CA GLU A 97 2.87 -27.29 22.53
C GLU A 97 1.91 -26.10 22.46
N GLN A 98 0.75 -26.33 21.83
CA GLN A 98 -0.26 -25.29 21.65
C GLN A 98 -1.19 -25.22 22.87
N GLY A 99 -1.34 -23.99 23.40
CA GLY A 99 -2.16 -23.70 24.57
C GLY A 99 -3.62 -23.36 24.24
N PRO A 100 -4.44 -23.00 25.26
CA PRO A 100 -5.86 -22.67 25.09
C PRO A 100 -6.15 -21.46 24.20
N SER A 101 -5.17 -20.55 24.07
CA SER A 101 -5.22 -19.39 23.19
C SER A 101 -4.80 -19.69 21.75
N ASP A 102 -4.59 -20.98 21.39
CA ASP A 102 -3.98 -21.42 20.14
C ASP A 102 -2.56 -20.89 19.90
N GLN A 103 -1.94 -20.27 20.92
CA GLN A 103 -0.54 -19.88 20.91
C GLN A 103 0.34 -21.06 21.33
N TYR A 104 1.53 -21.14 20.75
CA TYR A 104 2.53 -22.14 21.08
C TYR A 104 3.39 -21.68 22.25
N HIS A 105 3.71 -22.60 23.15
CA HIS A 105 4.61 -22.41 24.28
C HIS A 105 5.78 -23.38 24.16
N VAL A 106 6.97 -22.93 24.55
CA VAL A 106 8.15 -23.81 24.63
C VAL A 106 8.46 -24.12 26.08
N PHE A 107 8.66 -25.41 26.35
CA PHE A 107 9.09 -25.90 27.66
C PHE A 107 10.48 -26.50 27.53
N ILE A 108 11.45 -25.90 28.22
CA ILE A 108 12.87 -26.27 28.15
C ILE A 108 13.26 -26.87 29.51
N PRO A 109 13.52 -28.19 29.59
CA PRO A 109 13.98 -28.81 30.82
C PRO A 109 15.43 -28.43 31.09
N ILE A 110 15.70 -28.02 32.33
CA ILE A 110 17.05 -27.77 32.83
C ILE A 110 17.36 -28.81 33.90
N ARG A 111 18.36 -29.64 33.63
CA ARG A 111 18.90 -30.63 34.57
C ARG A 111 20.40 -30.45 34.70
N SER A 112 20.84 -29.81 35.78
CA SER A 112 22.26 -29.60 36.04
C SER A 112 22.57 -29.73 37.51
N LYS A 113 23.56 -30.59 37.85
CA LYS A 113 24.11 -30.79 39.20
C LYS A 113 23.07 -30.87 40.33
N GLY A 114 21.88 -31.45 40.13
CA GLY A 114 20.85 -31.60 41.17
C GLY A 114 19.79 -30.49 41.22
N ILE A 115 19.86 -29.51 40.31
CA ILE A 115 18.76 -28.62 39.96
C ILE A 115 17.91 -29.31 38.89
N ASN A 116 16.60 -29.36 39.12
CA ASN A 116 15.60 -29.83 38.17
C ASN A 116 14.53 -28.75 38.04
N ALA A 117 14.47 -28.11 36.88
CA ALA A 117 13.62 -26.96 36.64
C ALA A 117 13.13 -26.95 35.19
N VAL A 118 12.11 -26.14 34.93
CA VAL A 118 11.60 -25.92 33.56
C VAL A 118 11.57 -24.43 33.28
N VAL A 119 12.25 -24.03 32.21
CA VAL A 119 12.11 -22.70 31.63
C VAL A 119 10.98 -22.73 30.62
N VAL A 120 10.01 -21.84 30.75
CA VAL A 120 8.89 -21.69 29.81
C VAL A 120 9.10 -20.41 29.02
N ALA A 121 9.24 -20.53 27.70
CA ALA A 121 9.18 -19.40 26.79
C ALA A 121 7.71 -19.18 26.40
N ASP A 122 7.23 -17.97 26.69
CA ASP A 122 5.83 -17.56 26.55
C ASP A 122 5.36 -17.49 25.09
N ALA A 123 4.06 -17.25 24.96
CA ALA A 123 3.29 -17.67 23.81
C ALA A 123 3.50 -16.82 22.54
N PHE A 124 3.46 -17.51 21.40
CA PHE A 124 3.55 -16.93 20.04
C PHE A 124 2.68 -17.74 19.06
N TYR A 125 2.34 -17.15 17.91
CA TYR A 125 1.72 -17.84 16.78
C TYR A 125 2.75 -18.18 15.71
N ILE A 126 2.44 -19.12 14.81
CA ILE A 126 3.37 -19.50 13.72
C ILE A 126 3.16 -18.59 12.50
N ALA A 127 1.93 -18.15 12.27
CA ALA A 127 1.56 -17.19 11.23
C ALA A 127 0.51 -16.18 11.72
N ASP A 128 0.46 -15.00 11.09
CA ASP A 128 -0.52 -13.95 11.41
C ASP A 128 -1.97 -14.45 11.31
N LYS A 129 -2.23 -15.33 10.34
CA LYS A 129 -3.54 -15.97 10.14
C LYS A 129 -4.00 -16.77 11.36
N ASP A 130 -3.08 -17.37 12.12
CA ASP A 130 -3.42 -18.24 13.25
C ASP A 130 -4.09 -17.43 14.37
N TYR A 131 -3.66 -16.18 14.61
CA TYR A 131 -4.32 -15.28 15.55
C TYR A 131 -5.72 -14.91 15.08
N ILE A 132 -5.89 -14.60 13.79
CA ILE A 132 -7.21 -14.27 13.21
C ILE A 132 -8.15 -15.48 13.35
N ASP A 133 -7.67 -16.68 13.02
CA ASP A 133 -8.44 -17.91 13.15
C ASP A 133 -8.82 -18.18 14.61
N PHE A 134 -7.90 -17.99 15.56
CA PHE A 134 -8.19 -18.07 17.00
C PHE A 134 -9.25 -17.06 17.41
N PHE A 135 -9.09 -15.80 17.03
CA PHE A 135 -9.99 -14.73 17.41
C PHE A 135 -11.42 -15.02 16.93
N VAL A 136 -11.57 -15.39 15.65
CA VAL A 136 -12.86 -15.72 15.03
C VAL A 136 -13.53 -16.93 15.70
N LYS A 137 -12.75 -17.98 16.03
CA LYS A 137 -13.30 -19.23 16.57
C LYS A 137 -13.53 -19.19 18.08
N LYS A 138 -12.64 -18.54 18.83
CA LYS A 138 -12.51 -18.67 20.29
C LYS A 138 -12.31 -17.34 21.02
N GLY A 139 -11.74 -16.31 20.40
CA GLY A 139 -11.35 -15.05 21.06
C GLY A 139 -12.48 -14.37 21.82
N VAL A 140 -13.68 -14.31 21.23
CA VAL A 140 -14.89 -13.74 21.87
C VAL A 140 -15.26 -14.49 23.15
N HIS A 141 -15.01 -15.81 23.23
CA HIS A 141 -15.29 -16.62 24.42
C HIS A 141 -14.34 -16.34 25.59
N PHE A 142 -13.26 -15.60 25.35
CA PHE A 142 -12.32 -15.13 26.37
C PHE A 142 -12.46 -13.61 26.63
N GLY A 143 -13.50 -12.97 26.09
CA GLY A 143 -13.75 -11.53 26.30
C GLY A 143 -12.92 -10.60 25.42
N ILE A 144 -12.29 -11.10 24.36
CA ILE A 144 -11.56 -10.27 23.40
C ILE A 144 -12.55 -9.62 22.44
N SER A 145 -12.60 -8.29 22.38
CA SER A 145 -13.50 -7.54 21.49
C SER A 145 -12.94 -7.40 20.08
N TYR A 146 -13.81 -7.12 19.10
CA TYR A 146 -13.43 -6.83 17.72
C TYR A 146 -12.57 -5.57 17.59
N GLU A 147 -12.80 -4.59 18.46
CA GLU A 147 -12.07 -3.32 18.47
C GLU A 147 -10.60 -3.50 18.88
N SER A 148 -10.31 -4.50 19.73
CA SER A 148 -8.95 -4.83 20.18
C SER A 148 -8.12 -5.62 19.16
N VAL A 149 -8.74 -6.15 18.09
CA VAL A 149 -8.04 -7.01 17.11
C VAL A 149 -6.92 -6.28 16.39
N ALA A 150 -7.15 -5.03 15.97
CA ALA A 150 -6.15 -4.23 15.29
C ALA A 150 -4.96 -3.91 16.20
N GLU A 151 -5.21 -3.62 17.48
CA GLU A 151 -4.16 -3.41 18.48
C GLU A 151 -3.38 -4.71 18.75
N HIS A 152 -4.09 -5.83 18.90
CA HIS A 152 -3.48 -7.13 19.15
C HIS A 152 -2.63 -7.60 17.97
N LEU A 153 -3.08 -7.42 16.72
CA LEU A 153 -2.27 -7.74 15.54
C LEU A 153 -0.92 -7.00 15.53
N MET A 154 -0.84 -5.80 16.10
CA MET A 154 0.43 -5.07 16.22
C MET A 154 1.31 -5.53 17.39
N ARG A 155 0.78 -6.31 18.34
CA ARG A 155 1.45 -6.67 19.59
C ARG A 155 1.67 -8.18 19.77
N VAL A 156 0.91 -9.00 19.06
CA VAL A 156 0.99 -10.46 19.07
C VAL A 156 2.28 -10.91 18.40
N ARG A 157 2.95 -11.88 19.02
CA ARG A 157 4.21 -12.43 18.50
C ARG A 157 3.94 -13.52 17.47
N VAL A 158 4.60 -13.41 16.31
CA VAL A 158 4.57 -14.42 15.24
C VAL A 158 5.98 -14.94 14.98
N LEU A 159 6.22 -16.22 15.30
CA LEU A 159 7.50 -16.90 15.14
C LEU A 159 7.30 -18.28 14.49
N PRO A 160 7.87 -18.51 13.29
CA PRO A 160 7.87 -19.82 12.66
C PRO A 160 8.61 -20.88 13.48
N LEU A 161 8.11 -22.13 13.51
CA LEU A 161 8.70 -23.22 14.30
C LEU A 161 10.21 -23.45 14.08
N PRO A 162 10.76 -23.40 12.85
CA PRO A 162 12.20 -23.55 12.65
C PRO A 162 13.03 -22.51 13.42
N ARG A 163 12.54 -21.27 13.48
CA ARG A 163 13.17 -20.16 14.21
C ARG A 163 13.06 -20.35 15.72
N VAL A 164 11.94 -20.88 16.20
CA VAL A 164 11.75 -21.22 17.63
C VAL A 164 12.78 -22.27 18.03
N GLN A 165 12.95 -23.31 17.23
CA GLN A 165 13.88 -24.39 17.53
C GLN A 165 15.34 -23.93 17.53
N GLU A 166 15.68 -23.03 16.61
CA GLU A 166 16.97 -22.32 16.61
C GLU A 166 17.15 -21.48 17.89
N ILE A 167 16.19 -20.63 18.26
CA ILE A 167 16.27 -19.84 19.50
C ILE A 167 16.51 -20.76 20.71
N VAL A 168 15.77 -21.87 20.80
CA VAL A 168 15.90 -22.81 21.92
C VAL A 168 17.27 -23.46 21.95
N ASN A 169 17.78 -23.92 20.82
CA ASN A 169 19.11 -24.55 20.73
C ASN A 169 20.23 -23.59 21.15
N ASN A 170 20.04 -22.29 20.92
CA ASN A 170 21.03 -21.26 21.24
C ASN A 170 20.91 -20.71 22.67
N VAL A 171 19.68 -20.61 23.19
CA VAL A 171 19.42 -20.14 24.55
C VAL A 171 19.71 -21.24 25.58
N ARG A 172 19.51 -22.51 25.24
CA ARG A 172 19.71 -23.62 26.17
C ARG A 172 21.12 -23.68 26.78
N PRO A 173 22.23 -23.60 26.02
CA PRO A 173 23.58 -23.56 26.62
C PRO A 173 23.77 -22.39 27.60
N LEU A 174 23.14 -21.24 27.33
CA LEU A 174 23.19 -20.08 28.24
C LEU A 174 22.39 -20.34 29.51
N LEU A 175 21.18 -20.90 29.40
CA LEU A 175 20.37 -21.28 30.55
C LEU A 175 21.08 -22.34 31.39
N ASP A 176 21.68 -23.34 30.75
CA ASP A 176 22.50 -24.36 31.40
C ASP A 176 23.71 -23.71 32.09
N GLY A 177 24.39 -22.75 31.46
CA GLY A 177 25.49 -21.99 32.07
C GLY A 177 25.06 -21.10 33.24
N MET A 178 23.87 -20.49 33.17
CA MET A 178 23.30 -19.65 34.23
C MET A 178 22.82 -20.46 35.44
N LEU A 179 22.32 -21.67 35.20
CA LEU A 179 21.69 -22.54 36.21
C LEU A 179 22.61 -23.69 36.66
N ALA A 180 23.73 -23.95 35.98
CA ALA A 180 24.74 -24.89 36.42
C ALA A 180 25.57 -24.29 37.57
N THR A 181 25.09 -24.39 38.80
CA THR A 181 25.92 -24.13 39.99
C THR A 181 25.79 -25.22 41.05
N GLY A 182 26.97 -25.66 41.51
CA GLY A 182 27.16 -26.47 42.70
C GLY A 182 27.54 -25.61 43.91
N HIS A 183 27.73 -26.25 45.07
CA HIS A 183 27.88 -25.66 46.40
C HIS A 183 29.12 -24.76 46.66
N GLU A 184 30.02 -24.53 45.70
CA GLU A 184 31.33 -23.87 45.94
C GLU A 184 31.38 -22.36 45.66
N LYS A 185 32.12 -21.63 46.50
CA LYS A 185 32.30 -20.15 46.47
C LYS A 185 32.90 -19.61 45.16
N ASN A 186 33.65 -20.42 44.41
CA ASN A 186 34.19 -20.06 43.10
C ASN A 186 33.15 -20.19 41.97
N GLU A 187 32.15 -21.06 42.11
CA GLU A 187 31.08 -21.24 41.12
C GLU A 187 30.01 -20.13 41.22
N LEU A 188 29.73 -19.63 42.43
CA LEU A 188 28.92 -18.41 42.66
C LEU A 188 29.56 -17.15 42.04
N LYS A 189 30.89 -17.04 42.08
CA LYS A 189 31.62 -15.96 41.37
C LYS A 189 31.46 -16.08 39.87
N ARG A 190 31.53 -17.31 39.32
CA ARG A 190 31.30 -17.57 37.89
C ARG A 190 29.89 -17.19 37.46
N GLN A 191 28.87 -17.58 38.24
CA GLN A 191 27.47 -17.22 38.00
C GLN A 191 27.26 -15.70 38.07
N SER A 192 27.80 -15.04 39.10
CA SER A 192 27.71 -13.58 39.26
C SER A 192 28.43 -12.82 38.13
N HIS A 193 29.60 -13.30 37.69
CA HIS A 193 30.33 -12.70 36.58
C HIS A 193 29.58 -12.90 35.26
N TRP A 194 29.05 -14.10 35.00
CA TRP A 194 28.29 -14.39 33.78
C TRP A 194 26.96 -13.65 33.70
N MET A 195 26.25 -13.55 34.82
CA MET A 195 25.04 -12.74 34.92
C MET A 195 25.33 -11.23 34.79
N ARG A 196 26.52 -10.75 35.23
CA ARG A 196 26.99 -9.38 34.93
C ARG A 196 27.33 -9.18 33.46
N VAL A 197 27.90 -10.19 32.79
CA VAL A 197 28.15 -10.16 31.35
C VAL A 197 26.82 -10.03 30.59
N ILE A 198 25.86 -10.93 30.81
CA ILE A 198 24.56 -10.88 30.11
C ILE A 198 23.80 -9.59 30.47
N SER A 199 23.69 -9.26 31.76
CA SER A 199 23.00 -8.02 32.17
C SER A 199 23.69 -6.77 31.65
N GLY A 200 25.02 -6.74 31.54
CA GLY A 200 25.78 -5.59 31.05
C GLY A 200 25.78 -5.46 29.52
N LEU A 201 25.87 -6.59 28.80
CA LEU A 201 25.86 -6.67 27.33
C LEU A 201 24.49 -6.34 26.73
N VAL A 202 23.44 -6.65 27.47
CA VAL A 202 22.06 -6.60 26.97
C VAL A 202 21.25 -5.47 27.60
N ALA A 203 21.70 -4.89 28.72
CA ALA A 203 21.01 -3.75 29.33
C ALA A 203 20.85 -2.59 28.33
N GLY A 204 19.59 -2.29 28.00
CA GLY A 204 19.23 -1.21 27.09
C GLY A 204 19.35 -1.57 25.61
N VAL A 205 19.62 -2.83 25.26
CA VAL A 205 19.50 -3.35 23.90
C VAL A 205 18.03 -3.56 23.58
N ARG A 206 17.46 -2.64 22.79
CA ARG A 206 16.08 -2.76 22.35
C ARG A 206 15.98 -3.53 21.03
N TYR A 207 14.90 -4.30 20.87
CA TYR A 207 14.60 -5.01 19.62
C TYR A 207 14.41 -4.09 18.39
N ASP A 208 14.27 -2.77 18.57
CA ASP A 208 14.16 -1.76 17.51
C ASP A 208 15.46 -0.98 17.25
N MET A 209 16.52 -1.21 18.03
CA MET A 209 17.80 -0.49 17.95
C MET A 209 18.54 -0.74 16.62
N PRO A 210 19.03 0.28 15.90
CA PRO A 210 19.84 0.08 14.70
C PRO A 210 21.01 -0.90 14.91
N LEU A 211 21.31 -1.73 13.90
CA LEU A 211 22.34 -2.77 14.03
C LEU A 211 23.71 -2.21 14.44
N LYS A 212 24.08 -1.04 13.91
CA LYS A 212 25.31 -0.33 14.27
C LYS A 212 25.40 -0.01 15.76
N ASP A 213 24.32 0.50 16.35
CA ASP A 213 24.28 0.85 17.77
C ASP A 213 24.30 -0.41 18.65
N LEU A 214 23.70 -1.49 18.16
CA LEU A 214 23.73 -2.79 18.80
C LEU A 214 25.17 -3.35 18.86
N TYR A 215 25.87 -3.38 17.72
CA TYR A 215 27.27 -3.82 17.67
C TYR A 215 28.16 -3.04 18.62
N LYS A 216 28.01 -1.71 18.65
CA LYS A 216 28.75 -0.82 19.54
C LYS A 216 28.51 -1.14 21.02
N ARG A 217 27.25 -1.31 21.43
CA ARG A 217 26.92 -1.62 22.84
C ARG A 217 27.47 -2.97 23.28
N ILE A 218 27.33 -3.97 22.42
CA ILE A 218 27.83 -5.32 22.70
C ILE A 218 29.35 -5.30 22.88
N ILE A 219 30.09 -4.66 21.98
CA ILE A 219 31.55 -4.64 22.06
C ILE A 219 32.04 -3.82 23.26
N GLU A 220 31.37 -2.72 23.60
CA GLU A 220 31.67 -1.91 24.80
C GLU A 220 31.47 -2.71 26.09
N ALA A 221 30.34 -3.42 26.20
CA ALA A 221 30.07 -4.21 27.38
C ALA A 221 30.94 -5.48 27.47
N ALA A 222 31.28 -6.13 26.35
CA ALA A 222 32.24 -7.23 26.34
C ALA A 222 33.61 -6.74 26.82
N THR A 223 34.05 -5.60 26.29
CA THR A 223 35.33 -4.97 26.67
C THR A 223 35.39 -4.64 28.15
N PHE A 224 34.31 -4.05 28.69
CA PHE A 224 34.23 -3.72 30.11
C PHE A 224 34.24 -4.97 31.00
N VAL A 225 33.43 -5.98 30.70
CA VAL A 225 33.24 -7.11 31.61
C VAL A 225 34.42 -8.08 31.60
N PHE A 226 35.04 -8.32 30.44
CA PHE A 226 36.22 -9.19 30.32
C PHE A 226 37.55 -8.44 30.41
N ALA A 227 37.52 -7.14 30.70
CA ALA A 227 38.72 -6.29 30.79
C ALA A 227 39.61 -6.34 29.53
N ILE A 228 38.97 -6.28 28.35
CA ILE A 228 39.66 -6.37 27.05
C ILE A 228 40.42 -5.05 26.78
N GLU A 229 41.66 -5.14 26.32
CA GLU A 229 42.46 -3.94 25.98
C GLU A 229 41.98 -3.26 24.70
N SER A 230 41.69 -4.06 23.67
CA SER A 230 41.25 -3.62 22.34
C SER A 230 40.36 -4.68 21.68
N ALA A 231 39.21 -4.26 21.15
CA ALA A 231 38.29 -5.12 20.45
C ALA A 231 37.61 -4.36 19.29
N ALA A 232 37.21 -5.10 18.25
CA ALA A 232 36.50 -4.53 17.10
C ALA A 232 35.45 -5.50 16.55
N VAL A 233 34.41 -4.93 15.95
CA VAL A 233 33.38 -5.66 15.21
C VAL A 233 33.59 -5.39 13.72
N PHE A 234 33.72 -6.46 12.94
CA PHE A 234 33.89 -6.41 11.49
C PHE A 234 32.64 -6.97 10.80
N ILE A 235 32.06 -6.23 9.85
CA ILE A 235 30.84 -6.66 9.13
C ILE A 235 31.18 -7.09 7.73
N LYS A 236 30.55 -8.16 7.24
CA LYS A 236 30.77 -8.66 5.89
C LYS A 236 30.34 -7.64 4.82
N LYS A 237 31.26 -7.28 3.93
CA LYS A 237 31.02 -6.68 2.60
C LYS A 237 31.58 -7.62 1.52
N GLU A 238 31.39 -7.29 0.24
CA GLU A 238 31.69 -8.18 -0.91
C GLU A 238 32.98 -8.99 -0.74
N ASP A 239 34.13 -8.31 -0.63
CA ASP A 239 35.46 -8.97 -0.57
C ASP A 239 36.23 -8.69 0.75
N SER A 240 35.61 -8.06 1.74
CA SER A 240 36.28 -7.74 3.01
C SER A 240 35.30 -7.57 4.16
N PHE A 241 35.85 -7.55 5.38
CA PHE A 241 35.15 -7.16 6.59
C PHE A 241 35.79 -5.87 7.13
N PRO A 242 35.26 -4.69 6.78
CA PRO A 242 35.66 -3.45 7.43
C PRO A 242 35.14 -3.39 8.87
N VAL A 243 35.84 -2.59 9.69
CA VAL A 243 35.43 -2.25 11.05
C VAL A 243 34.12 -1.46 11.02
N GLU A 244 33.15 -1.92 11.79
CA GLU A 244 31.92 -1.17 12.07
C GLU A 244 32.02 -0.41 13.39
N SER A 245 32.69 -0.98 14.39
CA SER A 245 32.80 -0.42 15.73
C SER A 245 34.02 -0.97 16.45
N THR A 246 34.64 -0.15 17.28
CA THR A 246 35.79 -0.50 18.13
C THR A 246 35.52 -0.16 19.59
N SER A 247 36.25 -0.81 20.49
CA SER A 247 36.21 -0.50 21.92
C SER A 247 37.52 -0.92 22.60
N GLY A 248 37.80 -0.35 23.77
CA GLY A 248 39.02 -0.61 24.54
C GLY A 248 39.88 0.63 24.73
N ARG A 249 40.90 0.53 25.58
CA ARG A 249 41.78 1.67 25.91
C ARG A 249 42.83 1.93 24.82
N LYS A 250 43.12 0.94 23.97
CA LYS A 250 44.14 1.00 22.92
C LYS A 250 43.55 0.61 21.55
N HIS A 251 42.36 1.08 21.20
CA HIS A 251 41.68 0.62 19.98
C HIS A 251 42.08 1.36 18.69
N ALA A 252 42.86 2.45 18.78
CA ALA A 252 43.17 3.33 17.65
C ALA A 252 43.86 2.60 16.47
N PHE A 253 44.70 1.60 16.75
CA PHE A 253 45.36 0.78 15.71
C PHE A 253 44.41 -0.17 14.98
N VAL A 254 43.20 -0.38 15.53
CA VAL A 254 42.18 -1.27 14.97
C VAL A 254 41.10 -0.49 14.21
N ASP A 255 41.00 0.82 14.36
CA ASP A 255 39.90 1.62 13.79
C ASP A 255 39.81 1.55 12.25
N GLU A 256 40.95 1.43 11.58
CA GLU A 256 41.03 1.37 10.12
C GLU A 256 41.31 -0.05 9.58
N LEU A 257 41.37 -1.05 10.46
CA LEU A 257 41.69 -2.43 10.06
C LEU A 257 40.60 -2.99 9.12
N GLN A 258 41.01 -3.74 8.11
CA GLN A 258 40.09 -4.47 7.23
C GLN A 258 40.53 -5.93 7.11
N LEU A 259 39.63 -6.85 7.48
CA LEU A 259 39.89 -8.27 7.30
C LEU A 259 39.52 -8.68 5.88
N LYS A 260 40.50 -9.01 5.05
CA LYS A 260 40.21 -9.48 3.69
C LYS A 260 39.74 -10.93 3.70
N THR A 261 38.79 -11.27 2.82
CA THR A 261 38.24 -12.64 2.72
C THR A 261 39.27 -13.66 2.25
N ASP A 262 40.27 -13.24 1.48
CA ASP A 262 41.39 -14.04 0.97
C ASP A 262 42.54 -14.23 1.97
N ASN A 263 42.50 -13.55 3.11
CA ASN A 263 43.48 -13.73 4.18
C ASN A 263 43.36 -15.15 4.78
N GLN A 264 44.50 -15.82 4.97
CA GLN A 264 44.53 -17.24 5.40
C GLN A 264 43.87 -17.48 6.77
N LEU A 265 44.03 -16.57 7.72
CA LEU A 265 43.43 -16.69 9.06
C LEU A 265 41.93 -16.41 9.01
N VAL A 266 41.51 -15.42 8.22
CA VAL A 266 40.10 -15.07 8.03
C VAL A 266 39.37 -16.19 7.28
N ALA A 267 39.95 -16.72 6.21
CA ALA A 267 39.39 -17.84 5.43
C ALA A 267 39.18 -19.11 6.28
N ARG A 268 40.05 -19.37 7.26
CA ARG A 268 39.86 -20.44 8.24
C ARG A 268 38.62 -20.22 9.09
N VAL A 269 38.39 -19.02 9.61
CA VAL A 269 37.19 -18.68 10.39
C VAL A 269 35.93 -18.79 9.53
N LEU A 270 35.98 -18.35 8.28
CA LEU A 270 34.84 -18.42 7.36
C LEU A 270 34.44 -19.86 7.01
N SER A 271 35.42 -20.76 6.89
CA SER A 271 35.19 -22.17 6.54
C SER A 271 34.83 -23.03 7.75
N SER A 272 35.51 -22.85 8.88
CA SER A 272 35.22 -23.61 10.10
C SER A 272 33.96 -23.13 10.81
N LYS A 273 33.62 -21.83 10.71
CA LYS A 273 32.63 -21.15 11.54
C LYS A 273 32.89 -21.26 13.05
N GLU A 274 34.12 -21.56 13.42
CA GLU A 274 34.57 -21.68 14.81
C GLU A 274 35.51 -20.53 15.17
N PRO A 275 35.55 -20.11 16.46
CA PRO A 275 36.48 -19.09 16.89
C PRO A 275 37.95 -19.49 16.66
N LEU A 276 38.76 -18.52 16.25
CA LEU A 276 40.20 -18.69 16.05
C LEU A 276 40.98 -17.93 17.13
N SER A 277 42.08 -18.50 17.60
CA SER A 277 43.02 -17.86 18.52
C SER A 277 44.44 -17.95 17.97
N VAL A 278 45.14 -16.81 17.91
CA VAL A 278 46.55 -16.70 17.51
C VAL A 278 47.29 -15.88 18.57
N MET A 279 48.26 -16.50 19.24
CA MET A 279 49.07 -15.88 20.30
C MET A 279 50.49 -15.55 19.86
N ASP A 280 50.83 -15.84 18.61
CA ASP A 280 52.16 -15.62 18.05
C ASP A 280 52.14 -14.39 17.12
N ALA A 281 52.84 -13.34 17.55
CA ALA A 281 52.98 -12.09 16.78
C ALA A 281 53.67 -12.33 15.42
N HIS A 282 54.58 -13.31 15.32
CA HIS A 282 55.24 -13.64 14.05
C HIS A 282 54.26 -14.26 13.05
N GLU A 283 53.35 -15.12 13.51
CA GLU A 283 52.30 -15.69 12.67
C GLU A 283 51.37 -14.60 12.13
N LEU A 284 51.00 -13.63 12.96
CA LEU A 284 50.15 -12.49 12.58
C LEU A 284 50.83 -11.59 11.54
N LEU A 285 52.10 -11.24 11.75
CA LEU A 285 52.86 -10.43 10.81
C LEU A 285 53.01 -11.15 9.46
N HIS A 286 53.28 -12.46 9.46
CA HIS A 286 53.32 -13.27 8.23
C HIS A 286 51.97 -13.38 7.53
N ALA A 287 50.87 -13.35 8.29
CA ALA A 287 49.52 -13.29 7.74
C ALA A 287 49.13 -11.88 7.24
N GLY A 288 50.01 -10.88 7.33
CA GLY A 288 49.80 -9.53 6.81
C GLY A 288 49.07 -8.58 7.75
N PHE A 289 49.07 -8.86 9.06
CA PHE A 289 48.62 -7.93 10.08
C PHE A 289 49.76 -7.00 10.53
N ASP A 290 49.39 -5.85 11.10
CA ASP A 290 50.33 -4.83 11.60
C ASP A 290 51.15 -5.35 12.80
N ASP A 291 52.37 -4.85 13.00
CA ASP A 291 53.27 -5.29 14.07
C ASP A 291 52.81 -4.83 15.47
N GLU A 292 51.88 -3.88 15.53
CA GLU A 292 51.17 -3.52 16.76
C GLU A 292 50.22 -4.63 17.26
N ILE A 293 49.87 -5.63 16.43
CA ILE A 293 49.00 -6.75 16.80
C ILE A 293 49.82 -7.96 17.26
N LEU A 294 49.93 -8.12 18.57
CA LEU A 294 50.71 -9.18 19.24
C LEU A 294 49.91 -10.46 19.47
N SER A 295 48.59 -10.34 19.68
CA SER A 295 47.69 -11.48 19.81
C SER A 295 46.31 -11.15 19.24
N MET A 296 45.61 -12.17 18.75
CA MET A 296 44.32 -12.02 18.10
C MET A 296 43.40 -13.21 18.38
N TYR A 297 42.15 -12.90 18.76
CA TYR A 297 41.04 -13.85 18.71
C TYR A 297 40.00 -13.35 17.73
N LEU A 298 39.48 -14.25 16.89
CA LEU A 298 38.40 -13.94 15.95
C LEU A 298 37.20 -14.83 16.29
N PHE A 299 36.09 -14.21 16.67
CA PHE A 299 34.83 -14.88 17.00
C PHE A 299 33.82 -14.64 15.88
N PRO A 300 33.42 -15.66 15.11
CA PRO A 300 32.46 -15.48 14.03
C PRO A 300 31.05 -15.23 14.57
N ILE A 301 30.37 -14.25 13.99
CA ILE A 301 28.93 -14.00 14.18
C ILE A 301 28.22 -14.65 12.99
N CYS A 302 27.87 -15.93 13.12
CA CYS A 302 27.22 -16.68 12.05
C CYS A 302 26.26 -17.73 12.58
N THR A 303 25.31 -18.11 11.71
CA THR A 303 24.49 -19.30 11.84
C THR A 303 24.94 -20.35 10.84
N ASP A 304 24.27 -21.51 10.83
CA ASP A 304 24.52 -22.56 9.84
C ASP A 304 24.31 -22.07 8.40
N LYS A 305 23.45 -21.06 8.21
CA LYS A 305 23.08 -20.54 6.88
C LYS A 305 23.77 -19.24 6.53
N SER A 306 23.97 -18.35 7.51
CA SER A 306 24.32 -16.96 7.26
C SER A 306 25.57 -16.56 8.04
N PHE A 307 26.41 -15.71 7.45
CA PHE A 307 27.60 -15.15 8.10
C PHE A 307 27.48 -13.63 8.16
N PHE A 308 27.34 -13.07 9.37
CA PHE A 308 27.02 -11.66 9.58
C PHE A 308 28.27 -10.80 9.82
N GLY A 309 29.27 -11.33 10.51
CA GLY A 309 30.48 -10.58 10.86
C GLY A 309 31.45 -11.34 11.75
N ILE A 310 32.44 -10.65 12.27
CA ILE A 310 33.49 -11.19 13.15
C ILE A 310 33.69 -10.20 14.31
N ILE A 311 33.77 -10.69 15.54
CA ILE A 311 34.32 -9.92 16.67
C ILE A 311 35.80 -10.27 16.80
N GLY A 312 36.67 -9.28 16.66
CA GLY A 312 38.09 -9.38 16.92
C GLY A 312 38.45 -8.88 18.32
N VAL A 313 39.26 -9.64 19.04
CA VAL A 313 39.88 -9.23 20.31
C VAL A 313 41.39 -9.23 20.12
N PHE A 314 42.04 -8.12 20.44
CA PHE A 314 43.44 -7.88 20.14
C PHE A 314 44.24 -7.57 21.41
N ASN A 315 45.49 -8.02 21.44
CA ASN A 315 46.47 -7.73 22.50
C ASN A 315 45.97 -8.01 23.92
N THR A 316 45.06 -8.97 24.07
CA THR A 316 44.43 -9.36 25.34
C THR A 316 44.49 -10.86 25.44
N LEU A 317 45.00 -11.43 26.54
CA LEU A 317 44.96 -12.87 26.78
C LEU A 317 43.66 -13.25 27.48
N LEU A 318 42.81 -14.03 26.81
CA LEU A 318 41.52 -14.45 27.36
C LEU A 318 41.68 -15.76 28.14
N GLU A 319 41.16 -15.79 29.37
CA GLU A 319 40.94 -17.03 30.09
C GLU A 319 39.89 -17.90 29.38
N LYS A 320 39.98 -19.23 29.54
CA LYS A 320 39.07 -20.18 28.87
C LYS A 320 37.60 -19.84 29.06
N TYR A 321 37.21 -19.43 30.26
CA TYR A 321 35.83 -19.06 30.54
C TYR A 321 35.38 -17.83 29.72
N ALA A 322 36.25 -16.83 29.54
CA ALA A 322 35.95 -15.60 28.82
C ALA A 322 35.88 -15.87 27.32
N PHE A 323 36.74 -16.75 26.82
CA PHE A 323 36.69 -17.23 25.44
C PHE A 323 35.36 -17.94 25.12
N ASP A 324 34.99 -18.95 25.92
CA ASP A 324 33.74 -19.71 25.72
C ASP A 324 32.51 -18.78 25.77
N SER A 325 32.56 -17.84 26.73
CA SER A 325 31.55 -16.81 26.93
C SER A 325 31.33 -15.88 25.73
N ILE A 326 32.41 -15.35 25.15
CA ILE A 326 32.32 -14.46 23.97
C ILE A 326 31.84 -15.26 22.74
N ALA A 327 32.25 -16.52 22.61
CA ALA A 327 31.78 -17.40 21.54
C ALA A 327 30.25 -17.65 21.64
N ASP A 328 29.74 -17.97 22.83
CA ASP A 328 28.31 -18.17 23.07
C ASP A 328 27.50 -16.90 22.77
N LEU A 329 28.03 -15.74 23.17
CA LEU A 329 27.44 -14.44 22.84
C LEU A 329 27.36 -14.23 21.32
N CYS A 330 28.44 -14.49 20.57
CA CYS A 330 28.46 -14.32 19.11
C CYS A 330 27.42 -15.21 18.42
N ARG A 331 27.23 -16.45 18.90
CA ARG A 331 26.17 -17.34 18.39
C ARG A 331 24.80 -16.75 18.66
N LEU A 332 24.51 -16.30 19.89
CA LEU A 332 23.21 -15.69 20.20
C LEU A 332 22.95 -14.45 19.34
N LEU A 333 23.94 -13.59 19.16
CA LEU A 333 23.84 -12.41 18.32
C LEU A 333 23.57 -12.75 16.85
N ALA A 334 24.19 -13.80 16.32
CA ALA A 334 23.92 -14.26 14.96
C ALA A 334 22.44 -14.61 14.77
N ASN A 335 21.81 -15.26 15.75
CA ASN A 335 20.38 -15.57 15.70
C ASN A 335 19.51 -14.31 15.79
N VAL A 336 19.89 -13.35 16.65
CA VAL A 336 19.21 -12.05 16.73
C VAL A 336 19.32 -11.30 15.40
N PHE A 337 20.46 -11.38 14.72
CA PHE A 337 20.64 -10.78 13.40
C PHE A 337 19.90 -11.51 12.29
N GLU A 338 19.84 -12.85 12.30
CA GLU A 338 19.01 -13.61 11.35
C GLU A 338 17.53 -13.28 11.55
N SER A 339 17.09 -13.28 12.81
CA SER A 339 15.78 -12.87 13.28
C SER A 339 15.40 -11.47 12.81
N ARG A 340 16.27 -10.48 13.03
CA ARG A 340 16.05 -9.09 12.62
C ARG A 340 16.23 -8.90 11.12
N SER A 341 17.11 -9.61 10.43
CA SER A 341 17.23 -9.54 8.97
C SER A 341 15.94 -10.00 8.29
N ALA A 342 15.33 -11.08 8.79
CA ALA A 342 14.01 -11.53 8.35
C ALA A 342 12.89 -10.51 8.68
N THR A 343 12.92 -9.91 9.87
CA THR A 343 11.91 -8.93 10.31
C THR A 343 12.09 -7.55 9.67
N TYR A 344 13.31 -7.08 9.40
CA TYR A 344 13.58 -5.87 8.60
C TYR A 344 13.20 -6.08 7.14
N GLY A 345 13.41 -7.29 6.59
CA GLY A 345 12.88 -7.65 5.27
C GLY A 345 11.35 -7.54 5.23
N TYR A 346 10.66 -7.94 6.29
CA TYR A 346 9.20 -7.81 6.42
C TYR A 346 8.75 -6.36 6.64
N TYR A 347 9.31 -5.63 7.60
CA TYR A 347 8.93 -4.24 7.89
C TYR A 347 9.31 -3.29 6.75
N ALA A 348 10.45 -3.49 6.08
CA ALA A 348 10.80 -2.71 4.89
C ALA A 348 9.81 -2.97 3.75
N ARG A 349 9.37 -4.23 3.55
CA ARG A 349 8.31 -4.55 2.59
C ARG A 349 6.95 -3.96 3.01
N TYR A 350 6.62 -4.01 4.30
CA TYR A 350 5.37 -3.46 4.83
C TYR A 350 5.31 -1.92 4.70
N GLU A 351 6.34 -1.21 5.15
CA GLU A 351 6.45 0.25 4.98
C GLU A 351 6.47 0.63 3.49
N MET A 352 7.12 -0.17 2.65
CA MET A 352 7.07 0.03 1.20
C MET A 352 5.65 -0.13 0.64
N VAL A 353 4.94 -1.21 0.98
CA VAL A 353 3.56 -1.44 0.53
C VAL A 353 2.63 -0.33 1.05
N LYS A 354 2.79 0.09 2.30
CA LYS A 354 2.05 1.20 2.90
C LYS A 354 2.30 2.51 2.15
N ASN A 355 3.56 2.82 1.86
CA ASN A 355 3.93 4.03 1.11
C ASN A 355 3.39 4.00 -0.33
N ILE A 356 3.43 2.83 -0.99
CA ILE A 356 2.79 2.62 -2.30
C ILE A 356 1.27 2.89 -2.20
N PHE A 357 0.61 2.44 -1.15
CA PHE A 357 -0.82 2.63 -0.94
C PHE A 357 -1.19 4.10 -0.70
N GLU A 358 -0.46 4.79 0.18
CA GLU A 358 -0.66 6.23 0.44
C GLU A 358 -0.49 7.06 -0.84
N LYS A 359 0.52 6.73 -1.65
CA LYS A 359 0.76 7.39 -2.94
C LYS A 359 -0.33 7.10 -3.97
N THR A 360 -0.81 5.87 -4.01
CA THR A 360 -1.93 5.47 -4.87
C THR A 360 -3.18 6.28 -4.52
N ALA A 361 -3.50 6.41 -3.24
CA ALA A 361 -4.61 7.23 -2.77
C ALA A 361 -4.45 8.71 -3.16
N HIS A 362 -3.23 9.25 -3.06
CA HIS A 362 -2.94 10.62 -3.49
C HIS A 362 -3.16 10.82 -5.00
N MET A 363 -2.72 9.88 -5.85
CA MET A 363 -2.93 9.95 -7.30
C MET A 363 -4.43 9.95 -7.66
N VAL A 364 -5.23 9.09 -7.02
CA VAL A 364 -6.69 9.04 -7.23
C VAL A 364 -7.38 10.36 -6.91
N GLN A 365 -6.88 11.10 -5.91
CA GLN A 365 -7.50 12.36 -5.47
C GLN A 365 -7.09 13.57 -6.34
N HIS A 366 -5.93 13.54 -6.97
CA HIS A 366 -5.33 14.72 -7.60
C HIS A 366 -5.25 14.64 -9.12
N CYS A 367 -5.26 13.44 -9.72
CA CYS A 367 -5.25 13.30 -11.17
C CYS A 367 -6.68 13.45 -11.72
N SER A 368 -6.87 14.42 -12.62
CA SER A 368 -8.16 14.68 -13.27
C SER A 368 -8.22 14.09 -14.68
N THR A 369 -7.07 13.77 -15.28
CA THR A 369 -6.96 13.17 -16.62
C THR A 369 -6.09 11.91 -16.63
N PRO A 370 -6.29 11.00 -17.60
CA PRO A 370 -5.43 9.83 -17.77
C PRO A 370 -3.95 10.21 -18.01
N GLU A 371 -3.68 11.30 -18.72
CA GLU A 371 -2.31 11.74 -19.03
C GLU A 371 -1.55 12.16 -17.77
N GLU A 372 -2.19 12.90 -16.87
CA GLU A 372 -1.62 13.28 -15.56
C GLU A 372 -1.31 12.03 -14.72
N LEU A 373 -2.20 11.04 -14.75
CA LEU A 373 -2.00 9.77 -14.06
C LEU A 373 -0.78 9.03 -14.62
N TYR A 374 -0.63 8.94 -15.94
CA TYR A 374 0.50 8.26 -16.58
C TYR A 374 1.84 8.91 -16.20
N GLU A 375 1.91 10.24 -16.19
CA GLU A 375 3.10 10.99 -15.81
C GLU A 375 3.46 10.76 -14.35
N HIS A 376 2.49 10.79 -13.44
CA HIS A 376 2.71 10.49 -12.03
C HIS A 376 3.16 9.05 -11.78
N ILE A 377 2.63 8.07 -12.51
CA ILE A 377 3.07 6.67 -12.42
C ILE A 377 4.55 6.55 -12.76
N VAL A 378 4.96 7.13 -13.90
CA VAL A 378 6.36 7.09 -14.36
C VAL A 378 7.28 7.80 -13.38
N ASP A 379 6.87 8.96 -12.87
CA ASP A 379 7.66 9.74 -11.92
C ASP A 379 7.85 9.03 -10.59
N GLU A 380 6.80 8.37 -10.11
CA GLU A 380 6.86 7.68 -8.84
C GLU A 380 7.68 6.40 -8.93
N ALA A 381 7.46 5.61 -9.98
CA ALA A 381 8.26 4.42 -10.23
C ALA A 381 9.76 4.76 -10.37
N ALA A 382 10.06 5.88 -11.05
CA ALA A 382 11.43 6.36 -11.20
C ALA A 382 12.08 6.78 -9.87
N ARG A 383 11.31 7.40 -8.98
CA ARG A 383 11.76 7.79 -7.63
C ARG A 383 12.02 6.57 -6.75
N VAL A 384 11.12 5.58 -6.75
CA VAL A 384 11.22 4.37 -5.92
C VAL A 384 12.50 3.59 -6.22
N ILE A 385 12.84 3.39 -7.50
CA ILE A 385 14.03 2.62 -7.90
C ILE A 385 15.27 3.50 -8.13
N ARG A 386 15.09 4.83 -8.11
CA ARG A 386 16.13 5.84 -8.35
C ARG A 386 16.79 5.62 -9.71
N VAL A 387 16.01 5.79 -10.77
CA VAL A 387 16.46 5.72 -12.17
C VAL A 387 16.38 7.07 -12.84
N GLU A 388 17.24 7.29 -13.83
CA GLU A 388 17.23 8.52 -14.62
C GLU A 388 16.22 8.46 -15.76
N LYS A 389 16.01 7.28 -16.36
CA LYS A 389 15.08 7.09 -17.48
C LYS A 389 13.98 6.10 -17.12
N CYS A 390 12.75 6.51 -17.38
CA CYS A 390 11.55 5.68 -17.17
C CYS A 390 10.51 6.00 -18.25
N SER A 391 9.80 5.00 -18.75
CA SER A 391 8.69 5.21 -19.69
C SER A 391 7.57 4.20 -19.45
N LEU A 392 6.34 4.64 -19.64
CA LEU A 392 5.15 3.81 -19.65
C LEU A 392 4.67 3.68 -21.09
N MET A 393 4.49 2.45 -21.54
CA MET A 393 3.87 2.15 -22.83
C MET A 393 2.55 1.42 -22.65
N LEU A 394 1.53 1.84 -23.40
CA LEU A 394 0.18 1.27 -23.36
C LEU A 394 -0.17 0.67 -24.73
N PRO A 395 -1.01 -0.37 -24.79
CA PRO A 395 -1.42 -0.97 -26.06
C PRO A 395 -2.27 0.01 -26.88
N THR A 396 -2.09 -0.03 -28.20
CA THR A 396 -2.97 0.62 -29.17
C THR A 396 -4.35 -0.06 -29.20
N ASP A 397 -5.35 0.61 -29.79
CA ASP A 397 -6.74 0.10 -29.82
C ASP A 397 -6.88 -1.29 -30.47
N ASP A 398 -5.96 -1.66 -31.35
CA ASP A 398 -5.90 -2.99 -32.00
C ASP A 398 -5.22 -4.07 -31.13
N GLY A 399 -4.58 -3.69 -30.02
CA GLY A 399 -3.82 -4.56 -29.13
C GLY A 399 -2.54 -5.16 -29.73
N LEU A 400 -2.15 -4.76 -30.95
CA LEU A 400 -1.03 -5.35 -31.68
C LEU A 400 0.31 -4.66 -31.39
N SER A 401 0.25 -3.39 -30.99
CA SER A 401 1.41 -2.56 -30.72
C SER A 401 1.28 -1.81 -29.40
N LEU A 402 2.42 -1.39 -28.86
CA LEU A 402 2.54 -0.48 -27.74
C LEU A 402 2.92 0.91 -28.24
N SER A 403 2.30 1.94 -27.67
CA SER A 403 2.68 3.35 -27.85
C SER A 403 3.15 3.95 -26.54
N VAL A 404 3.99 4.99 -26.61
CA VAL A 404 4.51 5.67 -25.41
C VAL A 404 3.45 6.59 -24.82
N ALA A 405 3.01 6.30 -23.60
CA ALA A 405 2.00 7.08 -22.88
C ALA A 405 2.62 8.19 -22.01
N ALA A 406 3.76 7.89 -21.36
CA ALA A 406 4.49 8.86 -20.53
C ALA A 406 5.99 8.52 -20.48
N VAL A 407 6.81 9.55 -20.27
CA VAL A 407 8.28 9.42 -20.17
C VAL A 407 8.85 10.35 -19.11
N ARG A 408 9.98 9.95 -18.52
CA ARG A 408 10.84 10.76 -17.66
C ARG A 408 12.29 10.57 -18.08
N GLY A 409 13.05 11.67 -18.04
CA GLY A 409 14.47 11.68 -18.40
C GLY A 409 14.73 11.69 -19.92
N THR A 410 13.69 11.91 -20.73
CA THR A 410 13.73 12.08 -22.19
C THR A 410 12.58 13.01 -22.59
N MET A 411 12.72 13.76 -23.70
CA MET A 411 11.66 14.63 -24.21
C MET A 411 10.51 13.80 -24.80
N LYS A 412 9.27 14.07 -24.36
CA LYS A 412 8.06 13.32 -24.76
C LYS A 412 7.79 13.47 -26.26
N GLU A 413 8.06 14.65 -26.83
CA GLU A 413 7.85 14.94 -28.26
C GLU A 413 8.76 14.13 -29.19
N LEU A 414 9.89 13.62 -28.69
CA LEU A 414 10.80 12.75 -29.46
C LEU A 414 10.34 11.29 -29.49
N MET A 415 9.35 10.93 -28.66
CA MET A 415 8.92 9.56 -28.42
C MET A 415 7.46 9.32 -28.78
N THR A 416 6.71 10.35 -29.16
CA THR A 416 5.28 10.28 -29.52
C THR A 416 4.97 9.39 -30.73
N ASP A 417 5.92 9.22 -31.65
CA ASP A 417 5.76 8.38 -32.85
C ASP A 417 6.38 6.97 -32.69
N VAL A 418 6.77 6.58 -31.46
CA VAL A 418 7.39 5.28 -31.20
C VAL A 418 6.31 4.23 -30.96
N PHE A 419 6.20 3.30 -31.90
CA PHE A 419 5.35 2.11 -31.80
C PHE A 419 6.20 0.84 -31.75
N VAL A 420 5.89 -0.05 -30.80
CA VAL A 420 6.60 -1.32 -30.62
C VAL A 420 5.60 -2.46 -30.73
N ARG A 421 5.76 -3.35 -31.71
CA ARG A 421 4.86 -4.50 -31.87
C ARG A 421 5.04 -5.51 -30.76
N ALA A 422 3.98 -6.25 -30.44
CA ALA A 422 4.06 -7.38 -29.52
C ALA A 422 5.12 -8.40 -30.02
N GLY A 423 6.02 -8.81 -29.13
CA GLY A 423 7.15 -9.70 -29.44
C GLY A 423 8.40 -9.01 -30.01
N GLU A 424 8.35 -7.72 -30.36
CA GLU A 424 9.50 -6.96 -30.86
C GLU A 424 10.23 -6.19 -29.76
N GLY A 425 11.57 -6.10 -29.86
CA GLY A 425 12.40 -5.40 -28.89
C GLY A 425 12.26 -5.93 -27.46
N ILE A 426 12.63 -5.11 -26.48
CA ILE A 426 12.54 -5.46 -25.06
C ILE A 426 11.09 -5.31 -24.58
N ALA A 427 10.51 -4.12 -24.79
CA ALA A 427 9.15 -3.82 -24.32
C ALA A 427 8.08 -4.74 -24.96
N GLY A 428 8.15 -5.00 -26.26
CA GLY A 428 7.19 -5.87 -26.95
C GLY A 428 7.29 -7.33 -26.51
N LYS A 429 8.49 -7.86 -26.22
CA LYS A 429 8.63 -9.20 -25.64
C LYS A 429 8.12 -9.30 -24.22
N ALA A 430 8.34 -8.27 -23.39
CA ALA A 430 7.76 -8.22 -22.04
C ALA A 430 6.22 -8.21 -22.11
N TYR A 431 5.66 -7.45 -23.05
CA TYR A 431 4.22 -7.41 -23.31
C TYR A 431 3.66 -8.75 -23.77
N GLN A 432 4.27 -9.40 -24.76
CA GLN A 432 3.76 -10.66 -25.29
C GLN A 432 3.88 -11.82 -24.29
N SER A 433 4.96 -11.84 -23.51
CA SER A 433 5.24 -12.96 -22.60
C SER A 433 4.57 -12.84 -21.23
N GLY A 434 4.14 -11.63 -20.84
CA GLY A 434 3.67 -11.35 -19.47
C GLY A 434 4.77 -11.49 -18.41
N LYS A 435 6.04 -11.60 -18.82
CA LYS A 435 7.18 -11.75 -17.93
C LYS A 435 8.07 -10.51 -17.98
N HIS A 436 8.67 -10.19 -16.84
CA HIS A 436 9.68 -9.14 -16.77
C HIS A 436 10.92 -9.52 -17.57
N ILE A 437 11.59 -8.52 -18.13
CA ILE A 437 12.88 -8.67 -18.82
C ILE A 437 13.89 -7.80 -18.09
N LEU A 438 14.88 -8.46 -17.50
CA LEU A 438 16.00 -7.84 -16.80
C LEU A 438 17.27 -8.06 -17.63
N ILE A 439 17.96 -6.98 -17.97
CA ILE A 439 19.21 -7.00 -18.73
C ILE A 439 20.24 -6.22 -17.93
N ASN A 440 21.43 -6.78 -17.73
CA ASN A 440 22.52 -6.15 -16.99
C ASN A 440 23.82 -6.05 -17.81
N THR A 441 23.91 -6.74 -18.95
CA THR A 441 25.12 -6.78 -19.79
C THR A 441 24.88 -6.34 -21.23
N ASP A 442 25.93 -5.84 -21.89
CA ASP A 442 25.87 -5.44 -23.30
C ASP A 442 25.53 -6.62 -24.23
N ASP A 443 25.97 -7.83 -23.90
CA ASP A 443 25.71 -9.01 -24.73
C ASP A 443 24.26 -9.43 -24.64
N GLU A 444 23.66 -9.42 -23.44
CA GLU A 444 22.21 -9.59 -23.27
C GLU A 444 21.44 -8.52 -24.06
N LEU A 445 21.86 -7.25 -23.98
CA LEU A 445 21.20 -6.16 -24.69
C LEU A 445 21.21 -6.34 -26.22
N LYS A 446 22.31 -6.87 -26.79
CA LYS A 446 22.41 -7.15 -28.24
C LYS A 446 21.41 -8.19 -28.72
N HIS A 447 20.97 -9.14 -27.88
CA HIS A 447 19.94 -10.13 -28.25
C HIS A 447 18.56 -9.52 -28.54
N PHE A 448 18.36 -8.25 -28.18
CA PHE A 448 17.12 -7.51 -28.39
C PHE A 448 17.29 -6.35 -29.39
N ALA A 449 18.51 -6.09 -29.86
CA ALA A 449 18.87 -4.97 -30.72
C ALA A 449 18.52 -5.25 -32.20
N GLY A 450 17.24 -5.43 -32.51
CA GLY A 450 16.73 -5.44 -33.88
C GLY A 450 16.33 -4.06 -34.44
N GLY A 451 16.27 -3.03 -33.58
CA GLY A 451 15.67 -1.71 -33.89
C GLY A 451 16.52 -0.49 -33.55
N GLY A 452 17.86 -0.61 -33.56
CA GLY A 452 18.78 0.47 -33.16
C GLY A 452 19.18 0.39 -31.69
N LYS A 453 20.39 0.89 -31.38
CA LYS A 453 20.95 0.82 -30.02
C LYS A 453 20.26 1.88 -29.14
N PRO A 454 19.61 1.50 -28.03
CA PRO A 454 19.04 2.50 -27.14
C PRO A 454 20.15 3.40 -26.55
N SER A 455 19.86 4.69 -26.36
CA SER A 455 20.81 5.69 -25.84
C SER A 455 20.98 5.60 -24.32
N PHE A 456 21.19 4.41 -23.78
CA PHE A 456 21.42 4.20 -22.35
C PHE A 456 22.86 4.54 -21.98
N LYS A 457 23.07 5.11 -20.79
CA LYS A 457 24.40 5.31 -20.20
C LYS A 457 25.04 3.97 -19.79
N THR A 458 24.19 3.00 -19.45
CA THR A 458 24.61 1.65 -19.03
C THR A 458 23.85 0.59 -19.82
N PRO A 459 24.38 -0.63 -19.98
CA PRO A 459 23.63 -1.73 -20.59
C PRO A 459 22.47 -2.22 -19.72
N SER A 460 22.41 -1.81 -18.45
CA SER A 460 21.43 -2.25 -17.47
C SER A 460 20.06 -1.62 -17.69
N CYS A 461 19.05 -2.43 -18.00
CA CYS A 461 17.66 -1.99 -18.17
C CYS A 461 16.65 -3.04 -17.69
N LEU A 462 15.44 -2.58 -17.38
CA LEU A 462 14.37 -3.40 -16.84
C LEU A 462 13.04 -3.04 -17.51
N SER A 463 12.37 -4.03 -18.09
CA SER A 463 11.01 -3.90 -18.63
C SER A 463 10.06 -4.82 -17.87
N LEU A 464 8.98 -4.25 -17.34
CA LEU A 464 8.01 -4.94 -16.50
C LEU A 464 6.60 -4.78 -17.09
N PRO A 465 5.89 -5.89 -17.37
CA PRO A 465 4.50 -5.82 -17.77
C PRO A 465 3.63 -5.38 -16.58
N ILE A 466 2.63 -4.56 -16.87
CA ILE A 466 1.56 -4.19 -15.94
C ILE A 466 0.42 -5.16 -16.19
N ALA A 467 0.29 -6.17 -15.33
CA ALA A 467 -0.60 -7.29 -15.58
C ALA A 467 -1.30 -7.81 -14.32
N CYS A 468 -2.47 -8.43 -14.52
CA CYS A 468 -3.17 -9.22 -13.52
C CYS A 468 -3.68 -10.51 -14.17
N GLY A 469 -3.07 -11.65 -13.81
CA GLY A 469 -3.29 -12.90 -14.54
C GLY A 469 -2.78 -12.79 -15.98
N ASP A 470 -3.62 -13.17 -16.95
CA ASP A 470 -3.29 -13.10 -18.38
C ASP A 470 -3.61 -11.72 -19.01
N ASP A 471 -4.19 -10.79 -18.24
CA ASP A 471 -4.53 -9.47 -18.73
C ASP A 471 -3.37 -8.49 -18.54
N ILE A 472 -2.78 -8.05 -19.66
CA ILE A 472 -1.62 -7.16 -19.71
C ILE A 472 -2.05 -5.83 -20.32
N ILE A 473 -1.99 -4.76 -19.54
CA ILE A 473 -2.52 -3.45 -19.94
C ILE A 473 -1.43 -2.43 -20.29
N GLY A 474 -0.16 -2.81 -20.20
CA GLY A 474 0.96 -1.95 -20.54
C GLY A 474 2.31 -2.51 -20.09
N VAL A 475 3.37 -1.76 -20.36
CA VAL A 475 4.74 -2.09 -19.96
C VAL A 475 5.44 -0.85 -19.40
N LEU A 476 6.08 -1.01 -18.25
CA LEU A 476 6.94 0.00 -17.66
C LEU A 476 8.41 -0.34 -17.97
N ASN A 477 9.13 0.59 -18.58
CA ASN A 477 10.53 0.43 -18.96
C ASN A 477 11.42 1.38 -18.16
N MET A 478 12.55 0.89 -17.68
CA MET A 478 13.52 1.65 -16.91
C MET A 478 14.95 1.41 -17.40
N ALA A 479 15.77 2.46 -17.33
CA ALA A 479 17.19 2.41 -17.63
C ALA A 479 17.96 3.44 -16.80
N ASP A 480 19.28 3.31 -16.77
CA ASP A 480 20.20 4.27 -16.15
C ASP A 480 19.91 4.46 -14.66
N LYS A 481 20.11 3.38 -13.87
CA LYS A 481 19.99 3.44 -12.41
C LYS A 481 21.08 4.37 -11.84
N VAL A 482 20.68 5.23 -10.90
CA VAL A 482 21.56 6.25 -10.33
C VAL A 482 22.83 5.63 -9.73
N GLY A 483 23.98 6.22 -10.04
CA GLY A 483 25.28 5.73 -9.61
C GLY A 483 25.85 4.59 -10.46
N GLY A 484 25.26 4.32 -11.63
CA GLY A 484 25.77 3.30 -12.57
C GLY A 484 25.55 1.86 -12.11
N LYS A 485 24.61 1.65 -11.17
CA LYS A 485 24.29 0.32 -10.63
C LYS A 485 23.46 -0.51 -11.60
N THR A 486 23.48 -1.83 -11.42
CA THR A 486 22.62 -2.77 -12.15
C THR A 486 21.25 -2.94 -11.49
N PHE A 487 20.28 -3.41 -12.26
CA PHE A 487 18.98 -3.82 -11.71
C PHE A 487 19.06 -5.24 -11.13
N THR A 488 18.31 -5.49 -10.05
CA THR A 488 18.28 -6.78 -9.34
C THR A 488 16.86 -7.37 -9.30
N ASN A 489 16.75 -8.64 -8.91
CA ASN A 489 15.45 -9.27 -8.66
C ASN A 489 14.68 -8.62 -7.50
N ASP A 490 15.37 -7.92 -6.59
CA ASP A 490 14.70 -7.13 -5.56
C ASP A 490 13.98 -5.93 -6.20
N ASP A 491 14.60 -5.24 -7.17
CA ASP A 491 13.94 -4.15 -7.90
C ASP A 491 12.68 -4.64 -8.64
N VAL A 492 12.76 -5.83 -9.26
CA VAL A 492 11.62 -6.50 -9.91
C VAL A 492 10.50 -6.75 -8.90
N THR A 493 10.84 -7.27 -7.72
CA THR A 493 9.87 -7.59 -6.67
C THR A 493 9.19 -6.32 -6.15
N VAL A 494 9.97 -5.29 -5.85
CA VAL A 494 9.50 -3.97 -5.41
C VAL A 494 8.55 -3.35 -6.42
N LEU A 495 8.95 -3.29 -7.68
CA LEU A 495 8.13 -2.72 -8.74
C LEU A 495 6.90 -3.56 -9.02
N GLY A 496 6.97 -4.89 -8.87
CA GLY A 496 5.81 -5.77 -9.01
C GLY A 496 4.67 -5.38 -8.07
N TYR A 497 4.96 -5.09 -6.80
CA TYR A 497 3.96 -4.59 -5.85
C TYR A 497 3.35 -3.26 -6.29
N PHE A 498 4.19 -2.32 -6.71
CA PHE A 498 3.74 -1.02 -7.21
C PHE A 498 2.84 -1.18 -8.46
N LEU A 499 3.29 -1.95 -9.46
CA LEU A 499 2.57 -2.16 -10.71
C LEU A 499 1.25 -2.90 -10.52
N SER A 500 1.14 -3.80 -9.55
CA SER A 500 -0.14 -4.46 -9.24
C SER A 500 -1.23 -3.47 -8.79
N GLN A 501 -0.84 -2.40 -8.10
CA GLN A 501 -1.75 -1.32 -7.71
C GLN A 501 -2.04 -0.40 -8.89
N MET A 502 -1.00 -0.05 -9.68
CA MET A 502 -1.16 0.78 -10.86
C MET A 502 -2.05 0.13 -11.91
N TYR A 503 -2.02 -1.21 -12.02
CA TYR A 503 -2.94 -1.97 -12.86
C TYR A 503 -4.40 -1.61 -12.58
N ILE A 504 -4.78 -1.59 -11.29
CA ILE A 504 -6.15 -1.30 -10.88
C ILE A 504 -6.53 0.15 -11.27
N LEU A 505 -5.64 1.11 -11.02
CA LEU A 505 -5.87 2.53 -11.34
C LEU A 505 -6.01 2.77 -12.84
N LEU A 506 -5.09 2.24 -13.64
CA LEU A 506 -5.09 2.37 -15.09
C LEU A 506 -6.36 1.74 -15.69
N LYS A 507 -6.76 0.58 -15.18
CA LYS A 507 -7.97 -0.10 -15.63
C LYS A 507 -9.25 0.66 -15.27
N LEU A 508 -9.30 1.24 -14.07
CA LEU A 508 -10.39 2.12 -13.66
C LEU A 508 -10.47 3.38 -14.53
N ALA A 509 -9.32 4.05 -14.78
CA ALA A 509 -9.25 5.23 -15.63
C ALA A 509 -9.74 4.95 -17.05
N ALA A 510 -9.28 3.84 -17.66
CA ALA A 510 -9.71 3.41 -18.98
C ALA A 510 -11.23 3.14 -19.04
N GLN A 511 -11.80 2.47 -18.02
CA GLN A 511 -13.24 2.25 -17.93
C GLN A 511 -14.03 3.56 -17.80
N HIS A 512 -13.57 4.49 -16.96
CA HIS A 512 -14.20 5.80 -16.82
C HIS A 512 -14.18 6.59 -18.14
N GLU A 513 -13.06 6.54 -18.86
CA GLU A 513 -12.93 7.18 -20.18
C GLU A 513 -13.85 6.52 -21.22
N GLN A 514 -13.96 5.19 -21.23
CA GLN A 514 -14.91 4.48 -22.10
C GLN A 514 -16.36 4.87 -21.78
N VAL A 515 -16.74 4.90 -20.51
CA VAL A 515 -18.08 5.36 -20.08
C VAL A 515 -18.32 6.82 -20.48
N ARG A 516 -17.30 7.68 -20.38
CA ARG A 516 -17.39 9.07 -20.83
C ARG A 516 -17.58 9.16 -22.34
N LYS A 517 -16.76 8.46 -23.14
CA LYS A 517 -16.90 8.38 -24.60
C LYS A 517 -18.27 7.85 -25.02
N MET A 518 -18.79 6.83 -24.32
CA MET A 518 -20.14 6.31 -24.53
C MET A 518 -21.22 7.34 -24.20
N LYS A 519 -21.05 8.11 -23.11
CA LYS A 519 -21.97 9.21 -22.76
C LYS A 519 -21.93 10.33 -23.78
N ASP A 520 -20.75 10.71 -24.25
CA ASP A 520 -20.55 11.77 -25.24
C ASP A 520 -21.15 11.36 -26.61
N ALA A 521 -20.95 10.10 -27.03
CA ALA A 521 -21.61 9.52 -28.20
C ALA A 521 -23.14 9.43 -28.04
N ALA A 522 -23.64 9.34 -26.81
CA ALA A 522 -25.06 9.30 -26.50
C ALA A 522 -25.72 10.69 -26.37
N PHE A 523 -25.02 11.80 -26.63
CA PHE A 523 -25.57 13.17 -26.51
C PHE A 523 -25.86 13.87 -27.84
N VAL A 524 -25.52 13.27 -28.98
CA VAL A 524 -25.73 13.87 -30.31
C VAL A 524 -26.79 13.09 -31.07
N ASP A 525 -27.68 13.78 -31.77
CA ASP A 525 -28.65 13.18 -32.68
C ASP A 525 -28.00 12.85 -34.04
N PRO A 526 -28.09 11.60 -34.52
CA PRO A 526 -27.38 11.16 -35.72
C PRO A 526 -27.96 11.71 -37.04
N VAL A 527 -29.13 12.34 -37.01
CA VAL A 527 -29.75 12.91 -38.22
C VAL A 527 -29.38 14.37 -38.38
N THR A 528 -29.45 15.15 -37.30
CA THR A 528 -29.28 16.61 -37.33
C THR A 528 -27.91 17.08 -36.85
N GLU A 529 -27.11 16.19 -36.25
CA GLU A 529 -25.83 16.50 -35.60
C GLU A 529 -25.93 17.56 -34.48
N LEU A 530 -27.15 17.81 -34.00
CA LEU A 530 -27.42 18.64 -32.83
C LEU A 530 -27.34 17.80 -31.56
N PHE A 531 -27.26 18.45 -30.40
CA PHE A 531 -27.42 17.74 -29.14
C PHE A 531 -28.83 17.10 -29.07
N ASN A 532 -28.98 16.01 -28.34
CA ASN A 532 -30.26 15.33 -28.18
C ASN A 532 -30.94 15.67 -26.85
N ARG A 533 -32.20 15.24 -26.69
CA ARG A 533 -33.01 15.51 -25.49
C ARG A 533 -32.32 15.20 -24.16
N ARG A 534 -31.48 14.16 -24.09
CA ARG A 534 -30.76 13.81 -22.85
C ARG A 534 -29.77 14.90 -22.45
N TYR A 535 -29.09 15.50 -23.42
CA TYR A 535 -28.17 16.62 -23.17
C TYR A 535 -28.92 17.89 -22.73
N PHE A 536 -30.10 18.13 -23.30
CA PHE A 536 -30.98 19.23 -22.88
C PHE A 536 -31.34 19.16 -21.40
N GLU A 537 -31.78 18.00 -20.93
CA GLU A 537 -32.21 17.79 -19.54
C GLU A 537 -31.11 18.13 -18.53
N VAL A 538 -29.85 17.82 -18.87
CA VAL A 538 -28.69 18.20 -18.06
C VAL A 538 -28.43 19.70 -18.14
N ARG A 539 -28.35 20.26 -19.36
CA ARG A 539 -27.96 21.66 -19.57
C ARG A 539 -28.97 22.69 -19.05
N ILE A 540 -30.27 22.39 -19.12
CA ILE A 540 -31.29 23.31 -18.60
C ILE A 540 -31.23 23.43 -17.08
N GLU A 541 -30.93 22.33 -16.39
CA GLU A 541 -30.81 22.28 -14.94
C GLU A 541 -29.54 22.99 -14.45
N GLU A 542 -28.42 22.82 -15.17
CA GLU A 542 -27.16 23.53 -14.92
C GLU A 542 -27.32 25.05 -15.11
N GLU A 543 -27.92 25.47 -16.24
CA GLU A 543 -28.10 26.90 -16.53
C GLU A 543 -29.09 27.55 -15.56
N PHE A 544 -30.15 26.85 -15.14
CA PHE A 544 -31.05 27.33 -14.10
C PHE A 544 -30.31 27.57 -12.77
N LYS A 545 -29.51 26.59 -12.31
CA LYS A 545 -28.70 26.73 -11.09
C LYS A 545 -27.68 27.86 -11.19
N ARG A 546 -27.02 28.00 -12.34
CA ARG A 546 -26.05 29.07 -12.61
C ARG A 546 -26.71 30.44 -12.59
N SER A 547 -27.80 30.60 -13.31
CA SER A 547 -28.54 31.86 -13.41
C SER A 547 -29.18 32.25 -12.08
N LYS A 548 -29.66 31.29 -11.29
CA LYS A 548 -30.12 31.52 -9.92
C LYS A 548 -29.00 31.98 -8.98
N ARG A 549 -27.80 31.40 -9.09
CA ARG A 549 -26.64 31.74 -8.26
C ARG A 549 -26.08 33.14 -8.56
N HIS A 550 -26.03 33.51 -9.83
CA HIS A 550 -25.39 34.74 -10.29
C HIS A 550 -26.37 35.86 -10.65
N THR A 551 -27.67 35.67 -10.38
CA THR A 551 -28.73 36.62 -10.72
C THR A 551 -28.70 37.02 -12.20
N LEU A 552 -28.49 36.03 -13.07
CA LEU A 552 -28.48 36.20 -14.52
C LEU A 552 -29.83 35.83 -15.12
N SER A 553 -30.18 36.43 -16.26
CA SER A 553 -31.34 36.03 -17.06
C SER A 553 -30.92 35.03 -18.12
N PHE A 554 -31.82 34.13 -18.49
CA PHE A 554 -31.65 33.28 -19.67
C PHE A 554 -33.03 32.95 -20.24
N SER A 555 -33.06 32.61 -21.52
CA SER A 555 -34.29 32.26 -22.21
C SER A 555 -34.23 30.85 -22.78
N LEU A 556 -35.36 30.16 -22.73
CA LEU A 556 -35.58 28.86 -23.32
C LEU A 556 -36.60 29.01 -24.45
N ALA A 557 -36.27 28.55 -25.65
CA ALA A 557 -37.22 28.40 -26.74
C ALA A 557 -37.45 26.92 -27.04
N LEU A 558 -38.72 26.51 -27.13
CA LEU A 558 -39.15 25.25 -27.71
C LEU A 558 -39.78 25.52 -29.07
N MET A 559 -39.38 24.73 -30.06
CA MET A 559 -39.65 24.98 -31.47
C MET A 559 -40.18 23.69 -32.10
N ARG A 560 -41.27 23.78 -32.87
CA ARG A 560 -41.80 22.65 -33.65
C ARG A 560 -41.89 23.04 -35.12
N LEU A 561 -41.37 22.18 -36.01
CA LEU A 561 -41.57 22.34 -37.44
C LEU A 561 -43.03 22.02 -37.81
N ASP A 562 -43.67 22.95 -38.50
CA ASP A 562 -45.07 22.80 -38.90
C ASP A 562 -45.21 21.93 -40.15
N GLY A 563 -46.26 21.11 -40.21
CA GLY A 563 -46.59 20.33 -41.41
C GLY A 563 -45.73 19.07 -41.63
N VAL A 564 -44.78 18.75 -40.75
CA VAL A 564 -43.91 17.56 -40.88
C VAL A 564 -44.72 16.25 -40.93
N ARG A 565 -45.80 16.15 -40.16
CA ARG A 565 -46.69 14.98 -40.16
C ARG A 565 -47.41 14.77 -41.49
N GLN A 566 -47.70 15.84 -42.24
CA GLN A 566 -48.37 15.76 -43.56
C GLN A 566 -47.43 15.24 -44.66
N MET A 567 -46.12 15.19 -44.39
CA MET A 567 -45.11 14.65 -45.30
C MET A 567 -44.88 13.13 -45.12
N THR A 568 -45.64 12.45 -44.25
CA THR A 568 -45.46 11.02 -43.93
C THR A 568 -46.32 10.10 -44.81
N GLY A 569 -45.71 9.10 -45.48
CA GLY A 569 -46.45 8.21 -46.41
C GLY A 569 -45.61 7.27 -47.31
N GLY A 570 -44.54 6.65 -46.82
CA GLY A 570 -43.70 5.68 -47.57
C GLY A 570 -42.19 5.91 -47.43
N ARG A 571 -41.33 5.04 -48.01
CA ARG A 571 -39.85 5.15 -47.90
C ARG A 571 -39.28 6.45 -48.48
N ALA A 572 -39.83 6.93 -49.60
CA ALA A 572 -39.44 8.19 -50.22
C ALA A 572 -39.85 9.42 -49.38
N ALA A 573 -40.93 9.31 -48.60
CA ALA A 573 -41.38 10.36 -47.69
C ALA A 573 -40.44 10.49 -46.48
N HIS A 574 -39.93 9.38 -45.94
CA HIS A 574 -39.00 9.39 -44.80
C HIS A 574 -37.68 10.11 -45.12
N ALA A 575 -37.05 9.81 -46.26
CA ALA A 575 -35.81 10.49 -46.67
C ALA A 575 -35.99 12.01 -46.78
N ARG A 576 -37.13 12.46 -47.30
CA ARG A 576 -37.47 13.90 -47.42
C ARG A 576 -37.65 14.56 -46.06
N THR A 577 -38.33 13.88 -45.12
CA THR A 577 -38.46 14.37 -43.74
C THR A 577 -37.09 14.55 -43.08
N LEU A 578 -36.18 13.59 -43.27
CA LEU A 578 -34.81 13.69 -42.73
C LEU A 578 -34.04 14.87 -43.36
N ASP A 579 -34.20 15.13 -44.66
CA ASP A 579 -33.54 16.26 -45.32
C ASP A 579 -34.09 17.62 -44.87
N VAL A 580 -35.41 17.74 -44.67
CA VAL A 580 -36.02 18.95 -44.09
C VAL A 580 -35.50 19.18 -42.67
N LEU A 581 -35.39 18.13 -41.86
CA LEU A 581 -34.84 18.21 -40.51
C LEU A 581 -33.36 18.66 -40.49
N ARG A 582 -32.55 18.16 -41.44
CA ARG A 582 -31.15 18.60 -41.60
C ARG A 582 -31.05 20.06 -42.00
N GLN A 583 -31.86 20.51 -42.95
CA GLN A 583 -31.88 21.90 -43.40
C GLN A 583 -32.34 22.84 -42.29
N ALA A 584 -33.37 22.45 -41.52
CA ALA A 584 -33.82 23.19 -40.36
C ALA A 584 -32.72 23.28 -39.29
N ALA A 585 -32.04 22.17 -38.98
CA ALA A 585 -30.93 22.14 -38.03
C ALA A 585 -29.77 23.05 -38.47
N MET A 586 -29.43 23.05 -39.76
CA MET A 586 -28.39 23.93 -40.34
C MET A 586 -28.78 25.41 -40.22
N SER A 587 -30.03 25.74 -40.54
CA SER A 587 -30.57 27.11 -40.41
C SER A 587 -30.53 27.58 -38.95
N LEU A 588 -30.98 26.73 -38.02
CA LEU A 588 -30.92 27.00 -36.59
C LEU A 588 -29.47 27.20 -36.10
N LYS A 589 -28.53 26.35 -36.53
CA LYS A 589 -27.11 26.44 -36.15
C LYS A 589 -26.48 27.77 -36.60
N ASN A 590 -26.86 28.29 -37.76
CA ASN A 590 -26.40 29.57 -38.27
C ASN A 590 -27.03 30.78 -37.55
N ALA A 591 -28.22 30.59 -36.95
CA ALA A 591 -28.95 31.65 -36.27
C ALA A 591 -28.57 31.82 -34.79
N VAL A 592 -27.78 30.91 -34.21
CA VAL A 592 -27.46 30.89 -32.77
C VAL A 592 -25.99 31.23 -32.49
N ARG A 593 -25.71 31.70 -31.28
CA ARG A 593 -24.34 32.03 -30.82
C ARG A 593 -23.60 30.77 -30.37
N ILE A 594 -22.28 30.87 -30.30
CA ILE A 594 -21.42 29.77 -29.81
C ILE A 594 -21.75 29.29 -28.39
N ASN A 595 -22.31 30.18 -27.55
CA ASN A 595 -22.68 29.86 -26.18
C ASN A 595 -24.13 29.37 -26.03
N ASP A 596 -24.93 29.40 -27.09
CA ASP A 596 -26.31 28.91 -27.06
C ASP A 596 -26.31 27.37 -27.20
N VAL A 597 -27.23 26.70 -26.52
CA VAL A 597 -27.35 25.23 -26.58
C VAL A 597 -28.55 24.86 -27.44
N LEU A 598 -28.25 24.43 -28.68
CA LEU A 598 -29.25 23.98 -29.65
C LEU A 598 -29.39 22.45 -29.61
N VAL A 599 -30.62 21.97 -29.49
CA VAL A 599 -30.94 20.56 -29.23
C VAL A 599 -32.07 20.09 -30.15
N ARG A 600 -31.98 18.87 -30.69
CA ARG A 600 -33.13 18.11 -31.17
C ARG A 600 -33.88 17.51 -29.98
N PHE A 601 -35.05 18.08 -29.68
CA PHE A 601 -35.84 17.77 -28.50
C PHE A 601 -36.82 16.60 -28.71
N GLY A 602 -37.32 16.45 -29.93
CA GLY A 602 -38.26 15.40 -30.33
C GLY A 602 -38.11 15.02 -31.81
N GLU A 603 -39.14 14.39 -32.38
CA GLU A 603 -39.11 13.93 -33.78
C GLU A 603 -39.00 15.11 -34.76
N ASP A 604 -39.85 16.12 -34.58
CA ASP A 604 -39.96 17.37 -35.33
C ASP A 604 -39.75 18.62 -34.45
N GLU A 605 -39.19 18.43 -33.26
CA GLU A 605 -39.05 19.46 -32.23
C GLU A 605 -37.58 19.76 -31.92
N PHE A 606 -37.31 21.03 -31.67
CA PHE A 606 -36.01 21.57 -31.30
C PHE A 606 -36.14 22.41 -30.02
N ALA A 607 -35.06 22.50 -29.26
CA ALA A 607 -34.96 23.36 -28.10
C ALA A 607 -33.71 24.22 -28.20
N LEU A 608 -33.79 25.47 -27.74
CA LEU A 608 -32.67 26.38 -27.67
C LEU A 608 -32.59 27.01 -26.27
N ILE A 609 -31.47 26.82 -25.60
CA ILE A 609 -31.13 27.52 -24.36
C ILE A 609 -30.23 28.69 -24.74
N MET A 610 -30.62 29.92 -24.37
CA MET A 610 -29.89 31.16 -24.64
C MET A 610 -29.42 31.78 -23.31
N PRO A 611 -28.21 31.45 -22.82
CA PRO A 611 -27.65 32.03 -21.61
C PRO A 611 -27.51 33.55 -21.74
N GLN A 612 -27.77 34.28 -20.65
CA GLN A 612 -27.65 35.75 -20.61
C GLN A 612 -28.53 36.49 -21.64
N ALA A 613 -29.59 35.84 -22.11
CA ALA A 613 -30.56 36.44 -23.02
C ALA A 613 -31.89 36.71 -22.32
N GLY A 614 -32.27 37.98 -22.25
CA GLY A 614 -33.60 38.39 -21.81
C GLY A 614 -34.67 38.18 -22.89
N MET A 615 -35.93 38.37 -22.53
CA MET A 615 -37.12 38.12 -23.36
C MET A 615 -37.06 38.82 -24.74
N GLY A 616 -36.65 40.09 -24.79
CA GLY A 616 -36.54 40.83 -26.06
C GLY A 616 -35.44 40.32 -26.98
N GLN A 617 -34.30 39.89 -26.43
CA GLN A 617 -33.21 39.29 -27.23
C GLN A 617 -33.64 37.92 -27.77
N ALA A 618 -34.28 37.11 -26.93
CA ALA A 618 -34.83 35.82 -27.34
C ALA A 618 -35.86 35.97 -28.46
N LEU A 619 -36.80 36.92 -28.34
CA LEU A 619 -37.77 37.21 -29.39
C LEU A 619 -37.10 37.56 -30.72
N ALA A 620 -36.10 38.44 -30.71
CA ALA A 620 -35.39 38.84 -31.93
C ALA A 620 -34.69 37.66 -32.62
N VAL A 621 -34.05 36.77 -31.85
CA VAL A 621 -33.42 35.55 -32.40
C VAL A 621 -34.48 34.60 -32.95
N MET A 622 -35.59 34.40 -32.24
CA MET A 622 -36.65 33.48 -32.67
C MET A 622 -37.43 33.97 -33.89
N GLU A 623 -37.66 35.28 -34.04
CA GLU A 623 -38.26 35.83 -35.26
C GLU A 623 -37.33 35.69 -36.48
N ARG A 624 -36.02 35.85 -36.28
CA ARG A 624 -35.03 35.57 -37.34
C ARG A 624 -35.08 34.09 -37.73
N VAL A 625 -35.01 33.19 -36.75
CA VAL A 625 -35.12 31.73 -36.97
C VAL A 625 -36.39 31.40 -37.76
N ARG A 626 -37.55 31.93 -37.33
CA ARG A 626 -38.83 31.70 -38.02
C ARG A 626 -38.78 32.15 -39.49
N THR A 627 -38.20 33.31 -39.75
CA THR A 627 -38.05 33.87 -41.10
C THR A 627 -37.10 33.05 -41.97
N ASP A 628 -35.97 32.60 -41.40
CA ASP A 628 -34.95 31.80 -42.09
C ASP A 628 -35.49 30.40 -42.44
N ILE A 629 -36.22 29.75 -41.52
CA ILE A 629 -36.86 28.46 -41.76
C ILE A 629 -37.88 28.57 -42.90
N ARG A 630 -38.61 29.69 -43.00
CA ARG A 630 -39.58 29.91 -44.08
C ARG A 630 -38.95 30.00 -45.48
N GLN A 631 -37.64 30.22 -45.58
CA GLN A 631 -36.90 30.17 -46.85
C GLN A 631 -36.55 28.74 -47.28
N ILE A 632 -36.69 27.75 -46.39
CA ILE A 632 -36.42 26.34 -46.70
C ILE A 632 -37.49 25.84 -47.67
N SER A 633 -37.07 25.53 -48.89
CA SER A 633 -37.89 24.93 -49.94
C SER A 633 -37.63 23.42 -49.99
N PRO A 634 -38.59 22.56 -49.55
CA PRO A 634 -38.40 21.12 -49.59
C PRO A 634 -38.20 20.65 -51.03
N PRO A 635 -37.26 19.74 -51.31
CA PRO A 635 -37.11 19.17 -52.63
C PRO A 635 -38.36 18.34 -52.98
N SER A 636 -39.09 18.77 -54.03
CA SER A 636 -40.11 18.00 -54.75
C SER A 636 -41.37 17.56 -53.96
N VAL A 637 -42.24 18.52 -53.60
CA VAL A 637 -43.65 18.28 -53.26
C VAL A 637 -44.53 19.30 -53.98
N ASP A 638 -45.39 18.86 -54.91
CA ASP A 638 -46.27 19.76 -55.71
C ASP A 638 -47.29 20.56 -54.86
N SER A 639 -47.43 20.25 -53.57
CA SER A 639 -48.40 20.85 -52.65
C SER A 639 -47.83 21.61 -51.44
N ILE A 640 -46.52 21.55 -51.15
CA ILE A 640 -45.90 22.25 -50.00
C ILE A 640 -44.76 23.14 -50.51
N LYS A 641 -45.00 24.46 -50.55
CA LYS A 641 -44.05 25.44 -51.09
C LYS A 641 -42.96 25.86 -50.09
N TYR A 642 -43.20 25.74 -48.79
CA TYR A 642 -42.29 26.14 -47.72
C TYR A 642 -42.65 25.44 -46.40
N VAL A 643 -41.69 25.35 -45.49
CA VAL A 643 -41.91 24.85 -44.12
C VAL A 643 -41.92 26.05 -43.16
N THR A 644 -42.75 26.01 -42.12
CA THR A 644 -42.79 27.05 -41.08
C THR A 644 -42.47 26.45 -39.72
N MET A 645 -42.29 27.30 -38.71
CA MET A 645 -41.96 26.86 -37.36
C MET A 645 -42.81 27.60 -36.34
N SER A 646 -43.41 26.84 -35.42
CA SER A 646 -44.12 27.36 -34.26
C SER A 646 -43.19 27.36 -33.05
N ILE A 647 -43.05 28.51 -32.40
CA ILE A 647 -42.02 28.74 -31.37
C ILE A 647 -42.65 29.27 -30.08
N GLY A 648 -42.36 28.63 -28.95
CA GLY A 648 -42.70 29.09 -27.61
C GLY A 648 -41.47 29.48 -26.82
N VAL A 649 -41.46 30.65 -26.20
CA VAL A 649 -40.33 31.16 -25.43
C VAL A 649 -40.73 31.42 -23.99
N ALA A 650 -39.91 30.96 -23.04
CA ALA A 650 -40.00 31.33 -21.64
C ALA A 650 -38.65 31.86 -21.14
N THR A 651 -38.68 32.85 -20.25
CA THR A 651 -37.47 33.53 -19.77
C THR A 651 -37.40 33.48 -18.24
N TYR A 652 -36.23 33.12 -17.70
CA TYR A 652 -35.92 33.30 -16.29
C TYR A 652 -35.38 34.73 -16.06
N PRO A 653 -35.81 35.47 -15.02
CA PRO A 653 -36.65 35.03 -13.89
C PRO A 653 -38.16 35.29 -14.05
N VAL A 654 -38.67 35.64 -15.24
CA VAL A 654 -40.12 35.82 -15.46
C VAL A 654 -40.88 34.53 -15.11
N CYS A 655 -40.27 33.38 -15.39
CA CYS A 655 -40.62 32.09 -14.78
C CYS A 655 -39.48 31.65 -13.85
N ASN A 656 -39.69 31.68 -12.53
CA ASN A 656 -38.63 31.48 -11.53
C ASN A 656 -38.77 30.21 -10.66
N GLU A 657 -39.83 29.42 -10.83
CA GLU A 657 -40.14 28.30 -9.94
C GLU A 657 -39.10 27.16 -10.02
N SER A 658 -38.80 26.68 -11.23
CA SER A 658 -37.86 25.58 -11.49
C SER A 658 -37.52 25.47 -12.97
N ALA A 659 -36.46 24.73 -13.32
CA ALA A 659 -36.15 24.39 -14.71
C ALA A 659 -37.33 23.66 -15.38
N THR A 660 -37.99 22.73 -14.68
CA THR A 660 -39.16 22.01 -15.20
C THR A 660 -40.37 22.92 -15.44
N ALA A 661 -40.60 23.91 -14.57
CA ALA A 661 -41.64 24.93 -14.78
C ALA A 661 -41.33 25.82 -16.00
N LEU A 662 -40.06 26.19 -16.21
CA LEU A 662 -39.64 26.96 -17.38
C LEU A 662 -39.87 26.18 -18.69
N VAL A 663 -39.56 24.88 -18.70
CA VAL A 663 -39.85 23.99 -19.84
C VAL A 663 -41.35 23.92 -20.11
N ARG A 664 -42.17 23.73 -19.06
CA ARG A 664 -43.64 23.71 -19.19
C ARG A 664 -44.21 25.03 -19.70
N ALA A 665 -43.63 26.16 -19.31
CA ALA A 665 -44.03 27.48 -19.78
C ALA A 665 -43.72 27.66 -21.27
N ALA A 666 -42.51 27.29 -21.71
CA ALA A 666 -42.13 27.34 -23.12
C ALA A 666 -42.99 26.39 -23.97
N ASP A 667 -43.32 25.19 -23.46
CA ASP A 667 -44.15 24.21 -24.15
C ASP A 667 -45.60 24.71 -24.33
N LYS A 668 -46.19 25.30 -23.28
CA LYS A 668 -47.51 25.93 -23.37
C LYS A 668 -47.55 27.09 -24.37
N ALA A 669 -46.50 27.92 -24.41
CA ALA A 669 -46.38 28.99 -25.40
C ALA A 669 -46.25 28.43 -26.83
N MET A 670 -45.49 27.36 -27.02
CA MET A 670 -45.35 26.68 -28.31
C MET A 670 -46.68 26.07 -28.75
N TYR A 671 -47.42 25.44 -27.83
CA TYR A 671 -48.75 24.93 -28.08
C TYR A 671 -49.72 26.04 -28.49
N GLN A 672 -49.67 27.19 -27.83
CA GLN A 672 -50.45 28.38 -28.20
C GLN A 672 -50.11 28.81 -29.64
N ALA A 673 -48.82 28.88 -29.99
CA ALA A 673 -48.36 29.21 -31.34
C ALA A 673 -48.98 28.29 -32.41
N VAL A 674 -49.01 26.98 -32.14
CA VAL A 674 -49.63 25.98 -33.03
C VAL A 674 -51.15 26.18 -33.10
N SER A 675 -51.82 26.41 -31.97
CA SER A 675 -53.28 26.52 -31.91
C SER A 675 -53.84 27.78 -32.58
N GLU A 676 -53.07 28.86 -32.63
CA GLU A 676 -53.50 30.14 -33.21
C GLU A 676 -53.19 30.27 -34.72
N GLY A 677 -52.74 29.19 -35.37
CA GLY A 677 -52.53 29.14 -36.82
C GLY A 677 -51.08 28.99 -37.27
N CYS A 678 -50.18 28.52 -36.39
CA CYS A 678 -48.77 28.23 -36.68
C CYS A 678 -47.94 29.45 -37.12
N ASP A 679 -46.69 29.22 -37.58
CA ASP A 679 -45.74 30.22 -38.11
C ASP A 679 -45.62 31.49 -37.26
N ARG A 680 -45.38 31.34 -35.95
CA ARG A 680 -45.26 32.46 -35.02
C ARG A 680 -44.40 32.15 -33.81
N VAL A 681 -43.93 33.23 -33.16
CA VAL A 681 -43.30 33.20 -31.86
C VAL A 681 -44.31 33.66 -30.80
N VAL A 682 -44.52 32.84 -29.78
CA VAL A 682 -45.32 33.20 -28.60
C VAL A 682 -44.40 33.28 -27.40
N LEU A 683 -44.50 34.38 -26.68
CA LEU A 683 -43.78 34.57 -25.42
C LEU A 683 -44.69 34.19 -24.26
N TRP A 684 -44.21 33.37 -23.34
CA TRP A 684 -44.94 33.05 -22.13
C TRP A 684 -45.06 34.31 -21.23
N GLN A 685 -46.30 34.63 -20.85
CA GLN A 685 -46.60 35.66 -19.87
C GLN A 685 -47.18 34.97 -18.63
N SER A 686 -46.64 35.28 -17.45
CA SER A 686 -47.17 34.73 -16.19
C SER A 686 -48.64 35.18 -16.01
N PRO A 687 -49.55 34.32 -15.52
CA PRO A 687 -50.94 34.68 -15.24
C PRO A 687 -51.14 35.88 -14.29
N ASP A 688 -50.11 36.29 -13.54
CA ASP A 688 -50.19 37.37 -12.55
C ASP A 688 -49.67 38.75 -13.02
N ALA A 689 -49.43 38.94 -14.32
CA ALA A 689 -48.96 40.22 -14.87
C ALA A 689 -50.11 41.17 -15.31
N GLY A 690 -51.30 41.08 -14.72
CA GLY A 690 -52.47 41.86 -15.13
C GLY A 690 -53.38 42.32 -14.00
N ILE A 691 -52.95 43.30 -13.20
CA ILE A 691 -53.86 44.23 -12.49
C ILE A 691 -53.20 45.62 -12.43
N ASP A 692 -53.57 46.51 -13.37
CA ASP A 692 -53.98 47.89 -13.04
C ASP A 692 -54.90 48.48 -14.14
N SER A 693 -56.12 48.82 -13.71
CA SER A 693 -57.20 49.72 -14.23
C SER A 693 -57.37 50.00 -15.75
N SER A 694 -58.55 50.04 -16.41
CA SER A 694 -60.01 49.92 -16.16
C SER A 694 -60.74 50.11 -17.54
N PRO A 695 -62.09 50.13 -17.68
CA PRO A 695 -63.06 49.04 -17.57
C PRO A 695 -63.95 48.88 -18.85
N LEU A 696 -64.90 47.92 -18.81
CA LEU A 696 -66.15 47.78 -19.60
C LEU A 696 -66.13 46.79 -20.81
N ARG A 697 -66.62 45.56 -20.60
CA ARG A 697 -68.01 45.15 -20.90
C ARG A 697 -68.25 43.66 -20.59
N GLN A 698 -69.40 43.40 -19.97
CA GLN A 698 -70.11 42.11 -19.87
C GLN A 698 -70.23 41.46 -21.27
N ASP A 699 -70.33 40.14 -21.48
CA ASP A 699 -71.10 39.15 -20.75
C ASP A 699 -70.78 37.69 -21.22
N SER A 700 -71.08 36.73 -20.36
CA SER A 700 -71.52 35.33 -20.60
C SER A 700 -70.83 34.41 -21.63
N SER A 701 -70.20 33.32 -21.17
CA SER A 701 -70.80 31.96 -21.15
C SER A 701 -69.74 30.87 -20.92
N ALA A 702 -70.05 29.98 -19.98
CA ALA A 702 -69.23 28.85 -19.56
C ALA A 702 -69.39 27.64 -20.49
N GLY A 703 -68.28 26.96 -20.79
CA GLY A 703 -68.26 25.67 -21.49
C GLY A 703 -67.02 24.84 -21.14
N LYS A 704 -67.19 23.89 -20.22
CA LYS A 704 -66.22 22.87 -19.76
C LYS A 704 -65.48 22.15 -20.89
N ARG A 705 -64.15 21.95 -20.76
CA ARG A 705 -63.37 20.79 -21.29
C ARG A 705 -62.14 20.54 -20.39
N SER A 706 -62.21 19.56 -19.50
CA SER A 706 -61.58 18.23 -19.60
C SER A 706 -60.05 18.27 -19.78
N GLY A 707 -59.33 18.28 -18.67
CA GLY A 707 -57.89 18.06 -18.63
C GLY A 707 -57.54 16.59 -18.89
N PHE A 708 -56.45 16.37 -19.63
CA PHE A 708 -55.79 15.07 -19.74
C PHE A 708 -54.57 15.07 -18.83
N VAL A 709 -54.58 14.11 -17.90
CA VAL A 709 -53.51 13.79 -16.96
C VAL A 709 -52.49 12.91 -17.69
N ILE A 710 -51.20 13.23 -17.54
CA ILE A 710 -50.09 12.35 -17.94
C ILE A 710 -49.75 11.48 -16.72
N PRO A 711 -49.73 10.14 -16.84
CA PRO A 711 -49.35 9.27 -15.73
C PRO A 711 -47.84 9.31 -15.51
N ALA A 712 -47.45 9.32 -14.25
CA ALA A 712 -46.08 9.14 -13.82
C ALA A 712 -45.77 7.64 -13.75
N ASP A 713 -44.67 7.25 -14.38
CA ASP A 713 -43.71 6.25 -13.88
C ASP A 713 -42.30 6.71 -14.27
#